data_AF-A0A9E2R3G2-F1
#
_entry.id   AF-A0A9E2R3G2-F1
#
_cell.length_a   1.000
_cell.length_b   1.000
_cell.length_c   1.000
_cell.angle_alpha   90.00
_cell.angle_beta   90.00
_cell.angle_gamma   90.00
#
_symmetry.space_group_name_H-M   'P 1'
#
loop_
_entity.id
_entity.type
_entity.pdbx_description
1 polymer ?
#
loop_
_entity_poly.entity_id
_entity_poly.type
_entity_poly.pdbx_seq_one_letter_code
_entity_poly.pdbx_strand_id
1 'polypeptide(L)'
;MKNVFMDVCQRLCLPLTAAIWPLLATAQVDNFNSGSDTNWTHLDLNSGTGGQLPGATFSFPSDGFGGKAYRIQAPAPPVPDAGPARAFSYRKDVTYADFYVAMDIVTWNNTVNQAFGFLVRAGSIGLGQTTGYVMNYDPNQHSGGHGQFQINRIDQESPTTICAANVTLDPTHRYRFVMTGDTNGVFTGRVFDLADLTAPIATIEATDTTYPSGYIGVFNFSRVNQPDYTNTATGFTDSTFDNYIATTLANAPTNLLAFPATPASVPGWPQVVNRSPAADANFYPAASGLTFTASTLSTNAVLTNAIHLLLNGTDVSSSLVIGGSATNATVAFNGLESNAVYNASIILSNATGQATTNTFAFDTFSEAFLDSPGVKVVEVEDYNYSGGQFQDNPPPSGLDVNGNQINGNGVGYYNLIGTNNVDYFTTAAPNANYAYRPGDGVATQAGSVEIQSNDVTPDAVSNDTIRQKYATNNLPEYEVAQTQGGEWMDYTRVFATNGSYNVYLRVANTAPQHVRFDLITGDTTSTNQTNTAVGPFLVPSTGMRSIYQYVPLTDAQGNLKTVSLSGTNTFRLTLADPASDTINGAMAMNYLVFVPATNAAPASVALQSAASLTNAFATETAAVIDTNAKTITIALPSGDQFYRLSVASGNAPKVTGVQLGKTNLVINYQ
;
A
#
# COMPACT_ATOMS: atom_id res chain seq x y z
N MET A 1 31.95 4.79 75.87
CA MET A 1 30.91 5.65 76.46
C MET A 1 30.56 6.76 75.47
N LYS A 2 29.26 6.95 75.17
CA LYS A 2 28.59 8.16 74.63
C LYS A 2 28.98 8.72 73.24
N ASN A 3 28.04 8.52 72.28
CA ASN A 3 27.31 9.54 71.47
C ASN A 3 28.10 10.42 70.45
N VAL A 4 27.67 10.70 69.20
CA VAL A 4 26.31 10.84 68.60
C VAL A 4 26.34 10.89 67.03
N PHE A 5 25.15 10.87 66.40
CA PHE A 5 24.77 11.02 64.97
C PHE A 5 25.37 12.26 64.22
N MET A 6 25.38 12.43 62.88
CA MET A 6 24.25 12.43 61.92
C MET A 6 24.66 12.59 60.41
N ASP A 7 23.76 12.21 59.49
CA ASP A 7 23.55 12.52 58.05
C ASP A 7 24.60 13.22 57.14
N VAL A 8 24.75 12.74 55.88
CA VAL A 8 23.94 13.16 54.69
C VAL A 8 24.29 12.27 53.48
N CYS A 9 23.28 11.88 52.69
CA CYS A 9 23.41 11.19 51.39
C CYS A 9 23.05 12.15 50.24
N GLN A 10 23.85 12.21 49.15
CA GLN A 10 23.47 12.42 47.73
C GLN A 10 24.64 12.94 46.84
N ARG A 11 24.47 12.79 45.52
CA ARG A 11 25.18 13.42 44.38
C ARG A 11 26.54 12.86 43.94
N LEU A 12 26.52 11.90 43.01
CA LEU A 12 26.72 12.20 41.58
C LEU A 12 26.37 10.95 40.73
N CYS A 13 25.39 11.07 39.83
CA CYS A 13 25.20 10.13 38.73
C CYS A 13 24.80 10.95 37.50
N LEU A 14 25.76 11.20 36.60
CA LEU A 14 25.48 11.79 35.30
C LEU A 14 25.14 10.65 34.33
N PRO A 15 23.99 10.67 33.64
CA PRO A 15 23.82 9.90 32.42
C PRO A 15 24.55 10.64 31.29
N LEU A 16 25.73 10.14 30.93
CA LEU A 16 26.46 10.52 29.72
C LEU A 16 25.96 9.62 28.57
N THR A 17 25.37 10.21 27.53
CA THR A 17 25.71 10.00 26.10
C THR A 17 24.71 10.73 25.20
N ALA A 18 25.09 11.89 24.68
CA ALA A 18 24.55 12.38 23.41
C ALA A 18 25.39 11.75 22.29
N ALA A 19 24.77 11.01 21.37
CA ALA A 19 25.44 10.51 20.19
C ALA A 19 25.56 11.62 19.14
N ILE A 20 26.78 11.82 18.65
CA ILE A 20 27.24 13.04 17.97
C ILE A 20 26.50 13.28 16.64
N TRP A 21 25.61 14.27 16.64
CA TRP A 21 25.62 15.27 15.58
C TRP A 21 26.62 16.37 15.99
N PRO A 22 27.31 17.06 15.07
CA PRO A 22 27.75 18.41 15.39
C PRO A 22 26.49 19.20 15.76
N LEU A 23 26.48 19.90 16.91
CA LEU A 23 25.42 20.87 17.22
C LEU A 23 25.55 22.04 16.22
N LEU A 24 24.92 21.88 15.05
CA LEU A 24 24.79 22.94 14.07
C LEU A 24 23.81 23.96 14.65
N ALA A 25 24.21 25.23 14.67
CA ALA A 25 23.55 26.30 15.45
C ALA A 25 22.09 26.61 15.05
N THR A 26 21.55 25.91 14.06
CA THR A 26 20.19 26.06 13.51
C THR A 26 19.35 24.78 13.57
N ALA A 27 19.83 23.69 14.18
CA ALA A 27 19.06 22.45 14.31
C ALA A 27 18.37 22.34 15.67
N GLN A 28 17.09 21.98 15.66
CA GLN A 28 16.29 21.68 16.84
C GLN A 28 15.91 20.20 16.81
N VAL A 29 16.15 19.48 17.91
CA VAL A 29 15.75 18.08 18.07
C VAL A 29 15.10 17.89 19.43
N ASP A 30 14.15 16.96 19.50
CA ASP A 30 13.62 16.42 20.74
C ASP A 30 13.08 15.01 20.52
N ASN A 31 13.53 14.05 21.33
CA ASN A 31 13.02 12.68 21.32
C ASN A 31 12.21 12.37 22.58
N PHE A 32 11.89 13.38 23.39
CA PHE A 32 10.99 13.38 24.56
C PHE A 32 11.26 12.34 25.66
N ASN A 33 12.30 11.51 25.50
CA ASN A 33 12.79 10.46 26.41
C ASN A 33 13.25 11.00 27.77
N SER A 34 13.47 12.31 27.87
CA SER A 34 13.66 13.03 29.13
C SER A 34 12.42 13.03 30.03
N GLY A 35 11.23 12.80 29.46
CA GLY A 35 9.94 13.01 30.13
C GLY A 35 9.59 14.49 30.32
N SER A 36 10.15 15.39 29.48
CA SER A 36 9.90 16.83 29.53
C SER A 36 10.08 17.51 28.16
N ASP A 37 9.23 18.50 27.92
CA ASP A 37 9.20 19.48 26.82
C ASP A 37 10.00 20.76 27.17
N THR A 38 11.10 20.62 27.91
CA THR A 38 11.95 21.78 28.26
C THR A 38 12.43 22.50 26.99
N ASN A 39 12.25 23.84 26.96
CA ASN A 39 12.48 24.77 25.83
C ASN A 39 11.35 24.84 24.77
N TRP A 40 10.28 24.05 24.88
CA TRP A 40 9.08 24.27 24.09
C TRP A 40 8.25 25.42 24.68
N THR A 41 7.62 26.21 23.81
CA THR A 41 6.59 27.19 24.20
C THR A 41 5.23 26.68 23.79
N HIS A 42 4.25 26.79 24.68
CA HIS A 42 2.88 26.37 24.42
C HIS A 42 1.97 27.57 24.07
N LEU A 43 1.01 27.32 23.19
CA LEU A 43 -0.21 28.11 23.05
C LEU A 43 -1.40 27.14 23.15
N ASP A 44 -2.37 27.47 23.97
CA ASP A 44 -3.64 26.77 24.13
C ASP A 44 -4.70 27.78 24.60
N LEU A 45 -5.92 27.29 24.87
CA LEU A 45 -7.01 28.15 25.36
C LEU A 45 -6.71 28.80 26.73
N ASN A 46 -5.92 28.16 27.60
CA ASN A 46 -5.57 28.71 28.91
C ASN A 46 -4.56 29.84 28.78
N SER A 47 -3.38 29.55 28.24
CA SER A 47 -2.31 30.52 28.01
C SER A 47 -2.76 31.68 27.12
N GLY A 48 -3.54 31.39 26.08
CA GLY A 48 -4.09 32.39 25.17
C GLY A 48 -5.16 33.31 25.78
N THR A 49 -5.81 32.90 26.89
CA THR A 49 -6.76 33.74 27.65
C THR A 49 -6.20 34.26 28.98
N GLY A 50 -4.90 34.06 29.25
CA GLY A 50 -4.29 34.46 30.52
C GLY A 50 -4.79 33.67 31.74
N GLY A 51 -5.19 32.42 31.54
CA GLY A 51 -5.61 31.48 32.59
C GLY A 51 -7.12 31.30 32.76
N GLN A 52 -7.96 31.87 31.89
CA GLN A 52 -9.42 31.91 32.08
C GLN A 52 -10.15 30.64 31.63
N LEU A 53 -9.61 29.90 30.66
CA LEU A 53 -10.17 28.66 30.12
C LEU A 53 -9.33 27.43 30.51
N PRO A 54 -9.87 26.20 30.43
CA PRO A 54 -9.09 24.97 30.59
C PRO A 54 -7.91 24.90 29.61
N GLY A 55 -6.77 24.42 30.11
CA GLY A 55 -5.56 24.24 29.30
C GLY A 55 -5.48 22.84 28.70
N ALA A 56 -4.59 22.70 27.71
CA ALA A 56 -4.19 21.40 27.22
C ALA A 56 -3.31 20.67 28.23
N THR A 57 -3.39 19.33 28.22
CA THR A 57 -2.49 18.48 28.98
C THR A 57 -1.34 18.05 28.08
N PHE A 58 -0.13 18.40 28.50
CA PHE A 58 1.14 17.98 27.90
C PHE A 58 1.71 16.87 28.77
N SER A 59 1.95 15.69 28.19
CA SER A 59 2.30 14.49 28.97
C SER A 59 3.22 13.54 28.23
N PHE A 60 3.88 12.66 29.00
CA PHE A 60 4.94 11.77 28.52
C PHE A 60 4.57 10.29 28.75
N PRO A 61 3.64 9.72 27.95
CA PRO A 61 3.36 8.28 27.95
C PRO A 61 4.58 7.45 27.53
N SER A 62 4.50 6.13 27.71
CA SER A 62 5.49 5.21 27.15
C SER A 62 5.49 5.27 25.62
N ASP A 63 6.67 5.28 25.02
CA ASP A 63 6.85 5.11 23.58
C ASP A 63 6.69 3.63 23.12
N GLY A 64 6.57 2.68 24.04
CA GLY A 64 6.55 1.23 23.76
C GLY A 64 7.92 0.60 23.48
N PHE A 65 9.00 1.37 23.38
CA PHE A 65 10.38 0.93 23.15
C PHE A 65 11.31 1.13 24.36
N GLY A 66 10.76 1.61 25.49
CA GLY A 66 11.46 1.80 26.76
C GLY A 66 11.75 3.28 27.08
N GLY A 67 11.36 4.17 26.19
CA GLY A 67 11.44 5.61 26.30
C GLY A 67 10.09 6.28 26.55
N LYS A 68 9.91 7.49 26.00
CA LYS A 68 8.78 8.39 26.21
C LYS A 68 8.43 9.14 24.94
N ALA A 69 7.14 9.17 24.61
CA ALA A 69 6.59 10.00 23.53
C ALA A 69 5.91 11.26 24.11
N TYR A 70 5.64 12.26 23.29
CA TYR A 70 5.01 13.53 23.65
C TYR A 70 3.54 13.57 23.25
N ARG A 71 2.64 13.60 24.24
CA ARG A 71 1.19 13.63 24.02
C ARG A 71 0.60 14.99 24.36
N ILE A 72 -0.16 15.53 23.42
CA ILE A 72 -0.94 16.76 23.58
C ILE A 72 -2.42 16.39 23.60
N GLN A 73 -3.15 16.82 24.64
CA GLN A 73 -4.60 16.67 24.74
C GLN A 73 -5.25 18.03 25.01
N ALA A 74 -5.93 18.63 24.03
CA ALA A 74 -6.73 19.84 24.28
C ALA A 74 -8.18 19.45 24.59
N PRO A 75 -8.71 19.78 25.79
CA PRO A 75 -10.09 19.45 26.16
C PRO A 75 -11.10 20.36 25.45
N ALA A 76 -12.32 19.87 25.28
CA ALA A 76 -13.45 20.68 24.84
C ALA A 76 -13.64 21.91 25.78
N PRO A 77 -13.70 23.15 25.27
CA PRO A 77 -13.95 24.33 26.10
C PRO A 77 -15.31 24.30 26.81
N PRO A 78 -15.47 25.04 27.92
CA PRO A 78 -16.74 25.14 28.64
C PRO A 78 -17.77 26.06 27.96
N VAL A 79 -17.35 26.87 26.97
CA VAL A 79 -18.20 27.86 26.27
C VAL A 79 -17.88 27.86 24.76
N PRO A 80 -18.88 28.00 23.86
CA PRO A 80 -18.64 28.00 22.42
C PRO A 80 -17.78 29.17 21.92
N ASP A 81 -17.82 30.32 22.60
CA ASP A 81 -17.12 31.54 22.21
C ASP A 81 -15.58 31.43 22.33
N ALA A 82 -15.07 30.36 22.96
CA ALA A 82 -13.65 30.01 22.95
C ALA A 82 -13.14 29.52 21.57
N GLY A 83 -14.06 29.19 20.66
CA GLY A 83 -13.76 28.45 19.44
C GLY A 83 -13.47 26.96 19.73
N PRO A 84 -12.86 26.23 18.78
CA PRO A 84 -12.53 24.83 18.97
C PRO A 84 -11.38 24.62 19.95
N ALA A 85 -11.35 23.44 20.59
CA ALA A 85 -10.21 22.97 21.35
C ALA A 85 -8.97 22.86 20.44
N ARG A 86 -7.85 23.45 20.87
CA ARG A 86 -6.59 23.47 20.12
C ARG A 86 -5.40 23.72 21.02
N ALA A 87 -4.26 23.16 20.67
CA ALA A 87 -2.99 23.43 21.32
C ALA A 87 -1.81 23.33 20.34
N PHE A 88 -0.80 24.14 20.60
CA PHE A 88 0.42 24.25 19.81
C PHE A 88 1.62 24.16 20.75
N SER A 89 2.68 23.48 20.32
CA SER A 89 3.98 23.49 20.99
C SER A 89 5.04 23.82 19.96
N TYR A 90 5.80 24.89 20.18
CA TYR A 90 6.77 25.38 19.18
C TYR A 90 8.07 25.84 19.83
N ARG A 91 9.15 25.79 19.04
CA ARG A 91 10.49 26.11 19.50
C ARG A 91 10.87 27.54 19.08
N LYS A 92 11.14 28.40 20.07
CA LYS A 92 11.48 29.82 19.84
C LYS A 92 12.96 30.08 19.52
N ASP A 93 13.80 29.05 19.56
CA ASP A 93 15.26 29.19 19.43
C ASP A 93 15.69 29.68 18.04
N VAL A 94 14.95 29.30 16.99
CA VAL A 94 15.28 29.51 15.58
C VAL A 94 13.99 29.82 14.80
N THR A 95 14.06 30.77 13.87
CA THR A 95 13.08 30.93 12.79
C THR A 95 13.68 30.43 11.48
N TYR A 96 12.90 29.71 10.69
CA TYR A 96 13.34 29.11 9.43
C TYR A 96 12.69 29.80 8.24
N ALA A 97 13.49 30.06 7.20
CA ALA A 97 12.99 30.38 5.86
C ALA A 97 12.90 29.08 5.06
N ASP A 98 14.04 28.49 4.72
CA ASP A 98 14.14 27.10 4.29
C ASP A 98 14.12 26.13 5.48
N PHE A 99 13.47 24.98 5.33
CA PHE A 99 13.42 23.96 6.39
C PHE A 99 13.25 22.53 5.88
N TYR A 100 13.73 21.60 6.70
CA TYR A 100 13.29 20.22 6.81
C TYR A 100 12.77 20.03 8.25
N VAL A 101 11.56 19.51 8.39
CA VAL A 101 11.00 19.06 9.67
C VAL A 101 10.51 17.62 9.53
N ALA A 102 10.78 16.78 10.52
CA ALA A 102 10.30 15.41 10.57
C ALA A 102 10.00 14.96 12.00
N MET A 103 9.04 14.05 12.15
CA MET A 103 8.57 13.56 13.45
C MET A 103 7.73 12.31 13.27
N ASP A 104 7.66 11.48 14.29
CA ASP A 104 6.81 10.30 14.32
C ASP A 104 5.43 10.63 14.90
N ILE A 105 4.39 10.07 14.30
CA ILE A 105 3.04 10.02 14.83
C ILE A 105 2.88 8.63 15.47
N VAL A 106 2.60 8.62 16.78
CA VAL A 106 2.65 7.41 17.61
C VAL A 106 1.27 6.85 17.91
N THR A 107 0.30 7.70 18.29
CA THR A 107 -1.10 7.31 18.51
C THR A 107 -2.03 8.49 18.28
N TRP A 108 -3.21 8.23 17.72
CA TRP A 108 -4.37 9.13 17.67
C TRP A 108 -5.65 8.27 17.63
N ASN A 109 -6.80 8.89 17.40
CA ASN A 109 -8.07 8.17 17.25
C ASN A 109 -8.78 8.58 15.95
N ASN A 110 -9.11 7.61 15.08
CA ASN A 110 -9.83 7.84 13.82
C ASN A 110 -11.29 8.30 14.01
N THR A 111 -11.89 8.09 15.18
CA THR A 111 -13.27 8.55 15.44
C THR A 111 -13.36 10.01 15.89
N VAL A 112 -12.24 10.65 16.27
CA VAL A 112 -12.22 12.04 16.72
C VAL A 112 -12.04 12.96 15.52
N ASN A 113 -12.92 13.95 15.37
CA ASN A 113 -12.79 14.94 14.31
C ASN A 113 -11.76 16.01 14.70
N GLN A 114 -10.49 15.71 14.45
CA GLN A 114 -9.33 16.55 14.76
C GLN A 114 -8.39 16.68 13.55
N ALA A 115 -7.47 17.64 13.62
CA ALA A 115 -6.26 17.76 12.82
C ALA A 115 -5.05 17.72 13.75
N PHE A 116 -3.93 17.16 13.30
CA PHE A 116 -2.66 17.26 13.99
C PHE A 116 -1.47 17.14 13.02
N GLY A 117 -0.31 17.66 13.42
CA GLY A 117 0.91 17.60 12.61
C GLY A 117 1.85 18.76 12.92
N PHE A 118 2.47 19.33 11.88
CA PHE A 118 3.40 20.43 12.00
C PHE A 118 2.72 21.79 11.93
N LEU A 119 3.18 22.70 12.77
CA LEU A 119 3.05 24.14 12.58
C LEU A 119 4.38 24.65 11.99
N VAL A 120 4.36 25.29 10.82
CA VAL A 120 5.59 25.74 10.13
C VAL A 120 5.52 27.21 9.71
N ARG A 121 6.68 27.86 9.71
CA ARG A 121 6.85 29.31 9.47
C ARG A 121 5.88 30.19 10.27
N ALA A 122 5.59 29.79 11.51
CA ALA A 122 4.56 30.43 12.30
C ALA A 122 4.99 31.82 12.82
N GLY A 123 4.07 32.78 12.69
CA GLY A 123 4.18 34.16 13.15
C GLY A 123 2.90 34.60 13.89
N SER A 124 2.96 35.74 14.58
CA SER A 124 1.82 36.33 15.32
C SER A 124 1.07 35.34 16.23
N ILE A 125 1.80 34.38 16.82
CA ILE A 125 1.22 33.22 17.52
C ILE A 125 0.37 33.67 18.71
N GLY A 126 -0.94 33.42 18.61
CA GLY A 126 -1.96 33.80 19.59
C GLY A 126 -3.37 33.47 19.10
N LEU A 127 -4.33 33.41 20.03
CA LEU A 127 -5.73 33.12 19.67
C LEU A 127 -6.27 34.21 18.72
N GLY A 128 -6.87 33.79 17.61
CA GLY A 128 -7.35 34.63 16.52
C GLY A 128 -6.26 35.41 15.78
N GLN A 129 -4.98 35.05 15.94
CA GLN A 129 -3.84 35.85 15.46
C GLN A 129 -2.76 35.02 14.76
N THR A 130 -2.62 33.73 15.08
CA THR A 130 -1.57 32.87 14.51
C THR A 130 -1.59 32.87 12.99
N THR A 131 -0.42 33.02 12.39
CA THR A 131 -0.18 33.03 10.94
C THR A 131 0.90 32.02 10.58
N GLY A 132 0.97 31.56 9.34
CA GLY A 132 1.98 30.61 8.85
C GLY A 132 1.36 29.53 7.97
N TYR A 133 1.87 28.30 8.09
CA TYR A 133 1.25 27.12 7.49
C TYR A 133 1.18 25.98 8.50
N VAL A 134 0.33 25.01 8.21
CA VAL A 134 0.37 23.69 8.84
C VAL A 134 0.48 22.60 7.78
N MET A 135 1.15 21.51 8.14
CA MET A 135 1.00 20.23 7.45
C MET A 135 0.38 19.25 8.43
N ASN A 136 -0.78 18.71 8.09
CA ASN A 136 -1.63 18.01 9.04
C ASN A 136 -2.23 16.74 8.45
N TYR A 137 -2.50 15.79 9.35
CA TYR A 137 -3.36 14.66 9.09
C TYR A 137 -4.69 14.83 9.82
N ASP A 138 -5.74 14.58 9.07
CA ASP A 138 -7.14 14.75 9.40
C ASP A 138 -7.80 13.37 9.39
N PRO A 139 -7.78 12.60 10.49
CA PRO A 139 -8.29 11.22 10.56
C PRO A 139 -9.75 11.00 10.14
N ASN A 140 -10.56 12.06 10.12
CA ASN A 140 -12.00 12.00 9.87
C ASN A 140 -12.43 13.19 9.00
N GLN A 141 -11.77 13.37 7.84
CA GLN A 141 -12.11 14.41 6.87
C GLN A 141 -13.51 14.18 6.29
N HIS A 142 -13.83 12.93 5.97
CA HIS A 142 -15.14 12.52 5.49
C HIS A 142 -15.72 11.43 6.43
N SER A 143 -17.05 11.30 6.42
CA SER A 143 -17.82 10.33 7.21
C SER A 143 -17.22 8.92 7.15
N GLY A 144 -17.21 8.20 8.27
CA GLY A 144 -16.65 6.84 8.35
C GLY A 144 -15.18 6.76 8.78
N GLY A 145 -14.50 7.90 8.96
CA GLY A 145 -13.06 7.92 9.28
C GLY A 145 -12.18 7.86 8.02
N HIS A 146 -12.66 8.40 6.89
CA HIS A 146 -11.82 8.60 5.72
C HIS A 146 -10.93 9.82 5.95
N GLY A 147 -9.62 9.58 5.93
CA GLY A 147 -8.64 10.59 6.30
C GLY A 147 -8.24 11.51 5.13
N GLN A 148 -7.55 12.59 5.48
CA GLN A 148 -6.88 13.44 4.51
C GLN A 148 -5.56 13.98 5.08
N PHE A 149 -4.55 14.10 4.24
CA PHE A 149 -3.25 14.68 4.57
C PHE A 149 -3.10 15.99 3.80
N GLN A 150 -2.86 17.10 4.48
CA GLN A 150 -3.02 18.44 3.91
C GLN A 150 -1.80 19.33 4.17
N ILE A 151 -1.63 20.33 3.30
CA ILE A 151 -0.93 21.58 3.60
C ILE A 151 -1.99 22.69 3.60
N ASN A 152 -2.06 23.47 4.68
CA ASN A 152 -2.94 24.62 4.81
C ASN A 152 -2.13 25.90 5.06
N ARG A 153 -2.47 27.00 4.39
CA ARG A 153 -2.08 28.34 4.84
C ARG A 153 -2.97 28.75 6.01
N ILE A 154 -2.38 29.33 7.05
CA ILE A 154 -3.09 29.84 8.23
C ILE A 154 -3.03 31.36 8.24
N ASP A 155 -4.20 32.00 8.17
CA ASP A 155 -4.40 33.44 8.25
C ASP A 155 -5.24 33.76 9.51
N GLN A 156 -4.62 34.24 10.59
CA GLN A 156 -5.30 34.56 11.87
C GLN A 156 -6.09 33.37 12.48
N GLU A 157 -5.45 32.21 12.60
CA GLU A 157 -6.05 30.90 12.92
C GLU A 157 -7.11 30.37 11.92
N SER A 158 -7.36 31.05 10.79
CA SER A 158 -8.23 30.53 9.72
C SER A 158 -7.43 29.73 8.69
N PRO A 159 -7.72 28.42 8.49
CA PRO A 159 -7.05 27.61 7.48
C PRO A 159 -7.62 27.82 6.07
N THR A 160 -6.73 27.77 5.07
CA THR A 160 -7.06 27.57 3.65
C THR A 160 -6.22 26.41 3.13
N THR A 161 -6.86 25.32 2.72
CA THR A 161 -6.17 24.15 2.14
C THR A 161 -5.59 24.52 0.79
N ILE A 162 -4.28 24.32 0.63
CA ILE A 162 -3.55 24.61 -0.62
C ILE A 162 -3.10 23.33 -1.33
N CYS A 163 -2.91 22.22 -0.61
CA CYS A 163 -2.87 20.89 -1.21
C CYS A 163 -3.39 19.84 -0.21
N ALA A 164 -4.00 18.78 -0.72
CA ALA A 164 -4.55 17.67 0.04
C ALA A 164 -4.36 16.34 -0.70
N ALA A 165 -4.06 15.26 0.04
CA ALA A 165 -4.17 13.88 -0.40
C ALA A 165 -5.24 13.16 0.42
N ASN A 166 -6.19 12.50 -0.24
CA ASN A 166 -7.10 11.57 0.40
C ASN A 166 -6.31 10.31 0.79
N VAL A 167 -6.14 10.09 2.10
CA VAL A 167 -5.34 8.99 2.63
C VAL A 167 -5.87 8.60 4.00
N THR A 168 -6.06 7.31 4.26
CA THR A 168 -6.48 6.80 5.57
C THR A 168 -5.35 6.00 6.21
N LEU A 169 -4.81 6.52 7.32
CA LEU A 169 -3.75 5.88 8.07
C LEU A 169 -4.34 4.93 9.12
N ASP A 170 -3.74 3.75 9.26
CA ASP A 170 -4.10 2.78 10.30
C ASP A 170 -3.54 3.23 11.66
N PRO A 171 -4.38 3.49 12.68
CA PRO A 171 -3.94 3.96 14.00
C PRO A 171 -3.25 2.90 14.87
N THR A 172 -3.13 1.65 14.40
CA THR A 172 -2.30 0.61 15.02
C THR A 172 -0.84 0.66 14.57
N HIS A 173 -0.58 1.31 13.43
CA HIS A 173 0.75 1.57 12.89
C HIS A 173 1.31 2.90 13.43
N ARG A 174 2.57 3.18 13.10
CA ARG A 174 3.23 4.46 13.38
C ARG A 174 3.80 5.03 12.09
N TYR A 175 3.83 6.35 12.00
CA TYR A 175 4.13 7.03 10.74
C TYR A 175 5.18 8.10 10.96
N ARG A 176 6.09 8.26 10.00
CA ARG A 176 7.01 9.40 9.97
C ARG A 176 6.44 10.46 9.04
N PHE A 177 6.09 11.61 9.61
CA PHE A 177 5.72 12.79 8.84
C PHE A 177 7.00 13.58 8.53
N VAL A 178 7.12 14.05 7.30
CA VAL A 178 8.27 14.83 6.81
C VAL A 178 7.74 15.99 5.98
N MET A 179 8.19 17.20 6.27
CA MET A 179 7.90 18.38 5.46
C MET A 179 9.20 19.11 5.10
N THR A 180 9.33 19.46 3.82
CA THR A 180 10.36 20.36 3.31
C THR A 180 9.72 21.66 2.85
N GLY A 181 10.38 22.80 3.05
CA GLY A 181 9.97 24.10 2.52
C GLY A 181 11.18 24.90 2.06
N ASP A 182 11.14 25.48 0.86
CA ASP A 182 12.25 26.24 0.28
C ASP A 182 12.00 27.76 0.30
N THR A 183 13.04 28.57 0.02
CA THR A 183 12.91 30.04 0.03
C THR A 183 12.01 30.60 -1.08
N ASN A 184 11.61 29.78 -2.07
CA ASN A 184 10.70 30.16 -3.15
C ASN A 184 9.23 29.89 -2.79
N GLY A 185 8.96 29.29 -1.63
CA GLY A 185 7.60 28.96 -1.19
C GLY A 185 7.11 27.59 -1.65
N VAL A 186 7.99 26.73 -2.19
CA VAL A 186 7.65 25.34 -2.51
C VAL A 186 7.69 24.53 -1.23
N PHE A 187 6.57 23.88 -0.91
CA PHE A 187 6.42 22.97 0.22
C PHE A 187 6.16 21.57 -0.29
N THR A 188 6.89 20.57 0.22
CA THR A 188 6.54 19.16 -0.01
C THR A 188 6.33 18.43 1.32
N GLY A 189 5.11 17.94 1.54
CA GLY A 189 4.73 17.10 2.66
C GLY A 189 4.73 15.62 2.28
N ARG A 190 5.19 14.75 3.18
CA ARG A 190 5.28 13.30 2.97
C ARG A 190 4.90 12.54 4.24
N VAL A 191 4.20 11.42 4.07
CA VAL A 191 3.90 10.46 5.13
C VAL A 191 4.48 9.09 4.76
N PHE A 192 5.28 8.53 5.66
CA PHE A 192 5.85 7.18 5.56
C PHE A 192 5.27 6.32 6.67
N ASP A 193 5.07 5.03 6.42
CA ASP A 193 4.94 4.06 7.50
C ASP A 193 6.33 3.88 8.16
N LEU A 194 6.43 3.72 9.48
CA LEU A 194 7.72 3.34 10.09
C LEU A 194 8.18 1.94 9.65
N ALA A 195 7.26 1.10 9.17
CA ALA A 195 7.56 -0.16 8.51
C ALA A 195 7.99 0.02 7.03
N ASP A 196 7.89 1.20 6.41
CA ASP A 196 8.59 1.48 5.15
C ASP A 196 9.02 2.95 4.97
N LEU A 197 10.27 3.22 5.32
CA LEU A 197 10.90 4.53 5.12
C LEU A 197 11.54 4.71 3.72
N THR A 198 11.44 3.70 2.84
CA THR A 198 12.01 3.78 1.48
C THR A 198 11.12 4.51 0.49
N ALA A 199 9.80 4.49 0.71
CA ALA A 199 8.79 5.14 -0.11
C ALA A 199 7.66 5.71 0.78
N PRO A 200 7.17 6.93 0.52
CA PRO A 200 6.03 7.49 1.25
C PRO A 200 4.71 6.90 0.72
N ILE A 201 3.71 6.77 1.60
CA ILE A 201 2.33 6.42 1.24
C ILE A 201 1.71 7.55 0.41
N ALA A 202 1.92 8.79 0.84
CA ALA A 202 1.47 9.99 0.12
C ALA A 202 2.57 11.06 0.11
N THR A 203 2.70 11.74 -1.02
CA THR A 203 3.49 12.96 -1.20
C THR A 203 2.57 14.05 -1.74
N ILE A 204 2.56 15.22 -1.10
CA ILE A 204 1.81 16.40 -1.52
C ILE A 204 2.76 17.58 -1.69
N GLU A 205 2.55 18.37 -2.73
CA GLU A 205 3.34 19.57 -3.04
C GLU A 205 2.42 20.78 -3.21
N ALA A 206 2.87 21.95 -2.75
CA ALA A 206 2.13 23.20 -2.90
C ALA A 206 3.12 24.38 -2.99
N THR A 207 2.75 25.42 -3.74
CA THR A 207 3.52 26.68 -3.82
C THR A 207 2.75 27.84 -3.19
N ASP A 208 3.25 28.41 -2.09
CA ASP A 208 2.71 29.64 -1.50
C ASP A 208 3.82 30.47 -0.80
N THR A 209 3.89 31.77 -1.12
CA THR A 209 4.95 32.67 -0.63
C THR A 209 4.48 33.65 0.47
N THR A 210 3.26 33.50 0.98
CA THR A 210 2.62 34.46 1.91
C THR A 210 3.42 34.64 3.20
N TYR A 211 3.92 33.54 3.78
CA TYR A 211 4.77 33.56 4.98
C TYR A 211 6.17 33.03 4.63
N PRO A 212 7.19 33.91 4.48
CA PRO A 212 8.51 33.51 4.01
C PRO A 212 9.37 32.87 5.11
N SER A 213 9.08 33.12 6.39
CA SER A 213 9.81 32.53 7.51
C SER A 213 9.05 32.60 8.83
N GLY A 214 9.35 31.71 9.78
CA GLY A 214 8.84 31.78 11.15
C GLY A 214 9.24 30.57 12.00
N TYR A 215 8.56 30.36 13.13
CA TYR A 215 8.84 29.24 14.03
C TYR A 215 8.32 27.90 13.48
N ILE A 216 8.89 26.80 13.95
CA ILE A 216 8.39 25.45 13.69
C ILE A 216 7.98 24.79 15.02
N GLY A 217 6.95 23.95 14.95
CA GLY A 217 6.40 23.22 16.07
C GLY A 217 5.42 22.15 15.64
N VAL A 218 4.61 21.73 16.60
CA VAL A 218 3.58 20.70 16.48
C VAL A 218 2.25 21.25 16.99
N PHE A 219 1.14 20.68 16.53
CA PHE A 219 -0.17 21.12 16.98
C PHE A 219 -1.22 20.01 16.95
N ASN A 220 -2.31 20.26 17.68
CA ASN A 220 -3.60 19.62 17.47
C ASN A 220 -4.74 20.64 17.46
N PHE A 221 -5.82 20.34 16.74
CA PHE A 221 -6.96 21.23 16.54
C PHE A 221 -8.25 20.43 16.33
N SER A 222 -9.32 20.74 17.06
CA SER A 222 -10.62 20.09 16.88
C SER A 222 -11.34 20.70 15.68
N ARG A 223 -11.77 19.86 14.75
CA ARG A 223 -12.45 20.26 13.50
C ARG A 223 -13.97 20.08 13.55
N VAL A 224 -14.52 19.85 14.75
CA VAL A 224 -15.97 19.86 14.95
C VAL A 224 -16.54 21.26 14.67
N ASN A 225 -17.83 21.35 14.34
CA ASN A 225 -18.49 22.63 14.15
C ASN A 225 -18.86 23.28 15.50
N GLN A 226 -19.18 24.58 15.47
CA GLN A 226 -19.52 25.37 16.67
C GLN A 226 -20.50 24.71 17.67
N PRO A 227 -21.57 23.98 17.25
CA PRO A 227 -22.47 23.30 18.18
C PRO A 227 -21.79 22.24 19.07
N ASP A 228 -20.67 21.66 18.60
CA ASP A 228 -19.94 20.57 19.25
C ASP A 228 -18.66 21.04 19.96
N TYR A 229 -18.28 22.32 19.91
CA TYR A 229 -17.08 22.82 20.60
C TYR A 229 -17.05 22.47 22.10
N THR A 230 -18.20 22.51 22.77
CA THR A 230 -18.31 22.19 24.21
C THR A 230 -18.60 20.72 24.49
N ASN A 231 -18.73 19.89 23.45
CA ASN A 231 -19.05 18.48 23.58
C ASN A 231 -17.82 17.68 24.01
N THR A 232 -17.72 17.37 25.30
CA THR A 232 -16.59 16.62 25.88
C THR A 232 -16.32 15.24 25.27
N ALA A 233 -17.26 14.68 24.48
CA ALA A 233 -17.09 13.41 23.78
C ALA A 233 -16.57 13.53 22.34
N THR A 234 -16.57 14.73 21.74
CA THR A 234 -16.21 14.93 20.32
C THR A 234 -15.37 16.18 20.05
N GLY A 235 -15.60 17.29 20.75
CA GLY A 235 -14.91 18.58 20.61
C GLY A 235 -13.54 18.66 21.30
N PHE A 236 -12.88 17.52 21.51
CA PHE A 236 -11.53 17.44 22.08
C PHE A 236 -10.51 17.06 21.01
N THR A 237 -9.23 17.03 21.40
CA THR A 237 -8.13 16.53 20.58
C THR A 237 -7.21 15.63 21.41
N ASP A 238 -6.58 14.66 20.76
CA ASP A 238 -5.66 13.71 21.38
C ASP A 238 -4.73 13.12 20.31
N SER A 239 -3.46 13.48 20.41
CA SER A 239 -2.39 13.00 19.52
C SER A 239 -1.08 12.88 20.29
N THR A 240 -0.32 11.84 19.95
CA THR A 240 1.00 11.54 20.52
C THR A 240 2.04 11.51 19.41
N PHE A 241 3.15 12.20 19.65
CA PHE A 241 4.25 12.44 18.74
C PHE A 241 5.58 11.96 19.33
N ASP A 242 6.59 11.68 18.51
CA ASP A 242 7.94 11.34 18.99
C ASP A 242 9.03 11.72 17.97
N ASN A 243 10.30 11.74 18.38
CA ASN A 243 11.48 11.88 17.51
C ASN A 243 11.40 13.09 16.54
N TYR A 244 11.13 14.27 17.10
CA TYR A 244 11.08 15.54 16.41
C TYR A 244 12.48 16.04 15.99
N ILE A 245 12.57 16.51 14.76
CA ILE A 245 13.71 17.26 14.22
C ILE A 245 13.21 18.39 13.34
N ALA A 246 13.78 19.58 13.50
CA ALA A 246 13.68 20.70 12.56
C ALA A 246 15.07 21.27 12.27
N THR A 247 15.36 21.59 11.01
CA THR A 247 16.65 22.14 10.57
C THR A 247 16.50 22.84 9.21
N THR A 248 17.52 23.56 8.74
CA THR A 248 17.57 24.14 7.39
C THR A 248 17.75 23.07 6.30
N LEU A 249 17.32 23.30 5.06
CA LEU A 249 17.45 22.32 3.97
C LEU A 249 18.90 21.88 3.72
N ALA A 250 19.87 22.79 3.88
CA ALA A 250 21.29 22.48 3.76
C ALA A 250 21.82 21.46 4.79
N ASN A 251 21.11 21.31 5.92
CA ASN A 251 21.41 20.38 7.01
C ASN A 251 20.44 19.19 7.05
N ALA A 252 19.48 19.14 6.13
CA ALA A 252 18.53 18.05 6.03
C ALA A 252 19.26 16.74 5.68
N PRO A 253 18.79 15.59 6.17
CA PRO A 253 19.39 14.30 5.85
C PRO A 253 19.04 13.82 4.42
N THR A 254 18.47 14.68 3.57
CA THR A 254 18.16 14.42 2.16
C THR A 254 19.40 14.09 1.31
N ASN A 255 20.61 14.47 1.76
CA ASN A 255 21.87 14.09 1.13
C ASN A 255 22.36 12.68 1.52
N LEU A 256 21.74 12.02 2.51
CA LEU A 256 22.14 10.68 2.97
C LEU A 256 21.44 9.55 2.20
N LEU A 257 20.32 9.83 1.54
CA LEU A 257 19.43 8.86 0.91
C LEU A 257 19.00 9.31 -0.48
N ALA A 258 18.76 8.36 -1.37
CA ALA A 258 18.08 8.65 -2.62
C ALA A 258 16.62 9.05 -2.34
N PHE A 259 16.16 10.10 -3.00
CA PHE A 259 14.75 10.48 -3.03
C PHE A 259 13.90 9.30 -3.57
N PRO A 260 12.74 8.96 -2.97
CA PRO A 260 11.99 9.70 -1.94
C PRO A 260 12.22 9.23 -0.48
N ALA A 261 13.23 8.40 -0.19
CA ALA A 261 13.39 7.79 1.13
C ALA A 261 13.71 8.79 2.26
N THR A 262 13.41 8.42 3.51
CA THR A 262 13.70 9.21 4.71
C THR A 262 14.50 8.40 5.76
N PRO A 263 15.32 9.04 6.62
CA PRO A 263 15.99 8.33 7.70
C PRO A 263 15.04 7.89 8.81
N ALA A 264 15.43 6.80 9.47
CA ALA A 264 14.89 6.34 10.73
C ALA A 264 14.94 7.44 11.79
N SER A 265 13.91 7.44 12.62
CA SER A 265 13.58 8.51 13.56
C SER A 265 14.62 8.66 14.66
N VAL A 266 15.25 7.55 15.05
CA VAL A 266 16.35 7.52 16.01
C VAL A 266 17.67 7.25 15.27
N PRO A 267 18.64 8.19 15.27
CA PRO A 267 19.92 8.00 14.61
C PRO A 267 20.66 6.74 15.04
N GLY A 268 21.20 5.99 14.07
CA GLY A 268 21.96 4.77 14.32
C GLY A 268 21.13 3.49 14.47
N TRP A 269 19.79 3.58 14.43
CA TRP A 269 18.94 2.41 14.22
C TRP A 269 19.22 1.81 12.83
N PRO A 270 19.20 0.48 12.68
CA PRO A 270 19.29 -0.14 11.37
C PRO A 270 18.04 0.21 10.54
N GLN A 271 18.19 0.32 9.23
CA GLN A 271 17.08 0.54 8.29
C GLN A 271 17.41 -0.03 6.91
N VAL A 272 16.35 -0.32 6.15
CA VAL A 272 16.42 -0.67 4.73
C VAL A 272 16.52 0.61 3.90
N VAL A 273 17.44 0.65 2.94
CA VAL A 273 17.57 1.74 1.95
C VAL A 273 17.89 1.17 0.56
N ASN A 274 17.64 1.95 -0.49
CA ASN A 274 17.93 1.56 -1.88
C ASN A 274 17.33 0.19 -2.25
N ARG A 275 16.05 -0.05 -1.87
CA ARG A 275 15.36 -1.32 -2.08
C ARG A 275 14.86 -1.46 -3.51
N SER A 276 14.97 -2.66 -4.07
CA SER A 276 14.25 -3.10 -5.27
C SER A 276 13.71 -4.52 -5.01
N PRO A 277 12.44 -4.82 -5.31
CA PRO A 277 11.41 -3.92 -5.82
C PRO A 277 11.00 -2.80 -4.84
N ALA A 278 10.36 -1.78 -5.39
CA ALA A 278 9.59 -0.81 -4.61
C ALA A 278 8.37 -1.49 -3.98
N ALA A 279 7.73 -0.83 -3.02
CA ALA A 279 6.43 -1.29 -2.52
C ALA A 279 5.39 -1.28 -3.66
N ASP A 280 4.49 -2.26 -3.63
CA ASP A 280 3.33 -2.43 -4.50
C ASP A 280 3.65 -2.56 -6.01
N ALA A 281 4.92 -2.82 -6.34
CA ALA A 281 5.39 -3.01 -7.70
C ALA A 281 4.65 -4.16 -8.41
N ASN A 282 3.97 -3.82 -9.52
CA ASN A 282 3.30 -4.76 -10.40
C ASN A 282 4.27 -5.27 -11.48
N PHE A 283 4.14 -6.53 -11.87
CA PHE A 283 4.92 -7.17 -12.94
C PHE A 283 6.46 -7.12 -12.75
N TYR A 284 6.96 -7.22 -11.52
CA TYR A 284 8.39 -7.12 -11.27
C TYR A 284 9.17 -8.32 -11.85
N PRO A 285 10.23 -8.13 -12.66
CA PRO A 285 10.94 -9.27 -13.24
C PRO A 285 11.67 -10.08 -12.16
N ALA A 286 11.21 -11.31 -11.89
CA ALA A 286 11.79 -12.20 -10.87
C ALA A 286 13.32 -12.39 -11.02
N ALA A 287 13.81 -12.41 -12.26
CA ALA A 287 15.24 -12.52 -12.57
C ALA A 287 16.10 -11.33 -12.10
N SER A 288 15.50 -10.19 -11.75
CA SER A 288 16.19 -9.05 -11.13
C SER A 288 16.55 -9.30 -9.67
N GLY A 289 15.91 -10.28 -9.02
CA GLY A 289 16.06 -10.57 -7.59
C GLY A 289 15.50 -9.46 -6.69
N LEU A 290 15.54 -9.68 -5.38
CA LEU A 290 15.26 -8.65 -4.38
C LEU A 290 16.59 -8.11 -3.85
N THR A 291 16.79 -6.81 -3.88
CA THR A 291 18.02 -6.15 -3.42
C THR A 291 17.73 -5.00 -2.46
N PHE A 292 18.64 -4.76 -1.51
CA PHE A 292 18.61 -3.60 -0.63
C PHE A 292 19.98 -3.34 -0.02
N THR A 293 20.12 -2.18 0.63
CA THR A 293 21.23 -1.92 1.56
C THR A 293 20.66 -1.85 2.98
N ALA A 294 21.22 -2.64 3.89
CA ALA A 294 21.00 -2.48 5.32
C ALA A 294 22.01 -1.46 5.86
N SER A 295 21.54 -0.35 6.40
CA SER A 295 22.39 0.74 6.89
C SER A 295 21.91 1.24 8.25
N THR A 296 22.82 1.81 9.05
CA THR A 296 22.44 2.61 10.24
C THR A 296 22.54 4.12 10.01
N LEU A 297 22.92 4.53 8.78
CA LEU A 297 23.28 5.90 8.40
C LEU A 297 24.29 6.56 9.36
N SER A 298 25.11 5.75 10.03
CA SER A 298 26.04 6.16 11.08
C SER A 298 27.28 5.26 11.10
N THR A 299 28.12 5.40 12.12
CA THR A 299 29.25 4.48 12.37
C THR A 299 28.83 3.14 12.99
N ASN A 300 27.57 2.97 13.38
CA ASN A 300 27.08 1.73 13.99
C ASN A 300 26.97 0.60 12.95
N ALA A 301 27.39 -0.61 13.32
CA ALA A 301 27.28 -1.78 12.46
C ALA A 301 25.90 -2.45 12.58
N VAL A 302 25.33 -2.83 11.43
CA VAL A 302 24.26 -3.83 11.31
C VAL A 302 24.86 -5.22 11.62
N LEU A 303 24.11 -6.05 12.35
CA LEU A 303 24.45 -7.45 12.55
C LEU A 303 24.10 -8.24 11.30
N THR A 304 25.06 -8.43 10.39
CA THR A 304 24.85 -9.10 9.10
C THR A 304 24.33 -10.54 9.24
N ASN A 305 24.63 -11.21 10.34
CA ASN A 305 24.13 -12.56 10.67
C ASN A 305 22.71 -12.57 11.26
N ALA A 306 22.10 -11.40 11.45
CA ALA A 306 20.74 -11.18 11.93
C ALA A 306 19.97 -10.21 10.99
N ILE A 307 20.36 -10.21 9.71
CA ILE A 307 19.54 -9.73 8.60
C ILE A 307 18.67 -10.90 8.19
N HIS A 308 17.34 -10.76 8.34
CA HIS A 308 16.39 -11.76 7.89
C HIS A 308 15.54 -11.22 6.73
N LEU A 309 15.23 -12.10 5.78
CA LEU A 309 14.22 -11.88 4.74
C LEU A 309 13.19 -13.00 4.83
N LEU A 310 11.93 -12.61 5.03
CA LEU A 310 10.78 -13.50 4.93
C LEU A 310 9.98 -13.16 3.68
N LEU A 311 9.61 -14.17 2.90
CA LEU A 311 8.71 -14.05 1.76
C LEU A 311 7.48 -14.91 2.01
N ASN A 312 6.29 -14.31 2.02
CA ASN A 312 5.03 -14.98 2.38
C ASN A 312 5.13 -15.76 3.71
N GLY A 313 5.80 -15.17 4.71
CA GLY A 313 6.06 -15.78 6.02
C GLY A 313 7.17 -16.84 6.06
N THR A 314 7.75 -17.22 4.91
CA THR A 314 8.86 -18.20 4.84
C THR A 314 10.21 -17.49 4.95
N ASP A 315 11.02 -17.84 5.95
CA ASP A 315 12.39 -17.35 6.10
C ASP A 315 13.30 -17.91 4.99
N VAL A 316 13.81 -17.03 4.13
CA VAL A 316 14.74 -17.34 3.02
C VAL A 316 16.16 -16.82 3.27
N SER A 317 16.46 -16.41 4.51
CA SER A 317 17.67 -15.66 4.88
C SER A 317 18.97 -16.44 4.62
N SER A 318 18.89 -17.77 4.65
CA SER A 318 20.02 -18.67 4.31
C SER A 318 20.52 -18.55 2.86
N SER A 319 19.71 -17.96 1.97
CA SER A 319 20.02 -17.72 0.56
C SER A 319 20.41 -16.27 0.24
N LEU A 320 20.59 -15.42 1.27
CA LEU A 320 21.01 -14.03 1.08
C LEU A 320 22.50 -13.94 0.69
N VAL A 321 22.78 -13.21 -0.38
CA VAL A 321 24.12 -12.76 -0.73
C VAL A 321 24.37 -11.43 -0.04
N ILE A 322 25.20 -11.43 1.00
CA ILE A 322 25.53 -10.25 1.80
C ILE A 322 26.97 -9.81 1.50
N GLY A 323 27.15 -8.54 1.18
CA GLY A 323 28.43 -7.89 0.92
C GLY A 323 28.48 -6.47 1.47
N GLY A 324 29.46 -5.69 1.00
CA GLY A 324 29.66 -4.31 1.48
C GLY A 324 30.30 -4.24 2.86
N SER A 325 30.03 -3.15 3.58
CA SER A 325 30.57 -2.89 4.92
C SER A 325 29.52 -3.16 5.99
N ALA A 326 29.90 -3.47 7.23
CA ALA A 326 28.91 -3.73 8.27
C ALA A 326 28.01 -2.51 8.62
N THR A 327 28.42 -1.28 8.27
CA THR A 327 27.58 -0.07 8.44
C THR A 327 26.66 0.19 7.25
N ASN A 328 26.93 -0.42 6.08
CA ASN A 328 26.20 -0.32 4.83
C ASN A 328 26.34 -1.66 4.08
N ALA A 329 25.58 -2.66 4.51
CA ALA A 329 25.66 -4.02 3.98
C ALA A 329 24.74 -4.14 2.77
N THR A 330 25.30 -4.46 1.60
CA THR A 330 24.53 -4.70 0.38
C THR A 330 24.01 -6.13 0.39
N VAL A 331 22.70 -6.30 0.26
CA VAL A 331 22.02 -7.59 0.36
C VAL A 331 21.25 -7.88 -0.93
N ALA A 332 21.37 -9.10 -1.43
CA ALA A 332 20.62 -9.59 -2.59
C ALA A 332 20.04 -10.99 -2.35
N PHE A 333 18.84 -11.22 -2.88
CA PHE A 333 18.16 -12.50 -2.94
C PHE A 333 17.73 -12.79 -4.39
N ASN A 334 18.39 -13.76 -5.03
CA ASN A 334 18.17 -14.09 -6.45
C ASN A 334 17.20 -15.27 -6.64
N GLY A 335 16.45 -15.64 -5.60
CA GLY A 335 15.56 -16.80 -5.58
C GLY A 335 14.07 -16.46 -5.73
N LEU A 336 13.74 -15.31 -6.31
CA LEU A 336 12.34 -14.98 -6.62
C LEU A 336 11.82 -15.96 -7.68
N GLU A 337 10.66 -16.54 -7.42
CA GLU A 337 9.93 -17.33 -8.41
C GLU A 337 9.25 -16.37 -9.40
N SER A 338 9.02 -16.82 -10.63
CA SER A 338 8.23 -16.05 -11.60
C SER A 338 6.75 -16.31 -11.39
N ASN A 339 5.92 -15.28 -11.60
CA ASN A 339 4.47 -15.34 -11.51
C ASN A 339 3.93 -15.68 -10.11
N ALA A 340 4.57 -15.11 -9.09
CA ALA A 340 4.18 -15.20 -7.68
C ALA A 340 3.88 -13.81 -7.10
N VAL A 341 2.90 -13.74 -6.19
CA VAL A 341 2.62 -12.57 -5.32
C VAL A 341 3.41 -12.72 -4.02
N TYR A 342 4.04 -11.64 -3.57
CA TYR A 342 4.91 -11.62 -2.39
C TYR A 342 4.48 -10.55 -1.39
N ASN A 343 4.24 -10.98 -0.15
CA ASN A 343 4.33 -10.15 1.05
C ASN A 343 5.71 -10.37 1.67
N ALA A 344 6.56 -9.36 1.59
CA ALA A 344 7.94 -9.42 2.05
C ALA A 344 8.14 -8.73 3.40
N SER A 345 9.02 -9.29 4.22
CA SER A 345 9.48 -8.68 5.46
C SER A 345 11.00 -8.78 5.58
N ILE A 346 11.66 -7.63 5.75
CA ILE A 346 13.11 -7.54 6.02
C ILE A 346 13.27 -7.12 7.47
N ILE A 347 13.87 -7.98 8.30
CA ILE A 347 14.18 -7.67 9.69
C ILE A 347 15.68 -7.39 9.80
N LEU A 348 16.02 -6.23 10.36
CA LEU A 348 17.39 -5.81 10.61
C LEU A 348 17.61 -5.61 12.11
N SER A 349 18.83 -5.88 12.58
CA SER A 349 19.25 -5.55 13.94
C SER A 349 20.68 -5.00 13.98
N ASN A 350 21.02 -4.26 15.05
CA ASN A 350 22.36 -3.74 15.28
C ASN A 350 22.96 -4.30 16.58
N ALA A 351 24.27 -4.06 16.78
CA ALA A 351 25.01 -4.60 17.94
C ALA A 351 24.52 -4.07 19.31
N THR A 352 23.66 -3.04 19.34
CA THR A 352 23.04 -2.53 20.58
C THR A 352 21.68 -3.16 20.88
N GLY A 353 21.22 -4.12 20.07
CA GLY A 353 19.93 -4.80 20.24
C GLY A 353 18.72 -4.03 19.70
N GLN A 354 18.95 -2.90 18.99
CA GLN A 354 17.88 -2.20 18.27
C GLN A 354 17.56 -2.99 17.01
N ALA A 355 16.27 -3.09 16.69
CA ALA A 355 15.78 -3.82 15.53
C ALA A 355 14.65 -3.07 14.82
N THR A 356 14.54 -3.27 13.52
CA THR A 356 13.50 -2.70 12.66
C THR A 356 12.99 -3.76 11.70
N THR A 357 11.69 -3.72 11.44
CA THR A 357 11.05 -4.56 10.42
C THR A 357 10.57 -3.67 9.29
N ASN A 358 10.99 -3.96 8.07
CA ASN A 358 10.48 -3.34 6.85
C ASN A 358 9.50 -4.30 6.17
N THR A 359 8.29 -3.84 5.83
CA THR A 359 7.25 -4.68 5.20
C THR A 359 6.70 -4.02 3.94
N PHE A 360 6.54 -4.81 2.87
CA PHE A 360 6.00 -4.34 1.59
C PHE A 360 5.46 -5.51 0.78
N ALA A 361 4.49 -5.23 -0.11
CA ALA A 361 4.01 -6.18 -1.10
C ALA A 361 4.66 -5.91 -2.48
N PHE A 362 4.67 -6.92 -3.35
CA PHE A 362 4.91 -6.81 -4.79
C PHE A 362 4.48 -8.11 -5.47
N ASP A 363 4.45 -8.15 -6.80
CA ASP A 363 4.34 -9.42 -7.54
C ASP A 363 5.39 -9.54 -8.64
N THR A 364 5.49 -10.75 -9.17
CA THR A 364 6.40 -11.14 -10.24
C THR A 364 5.66 -11.73 -11.44
N PHE A 365 4.39 -11.38 -11.62
CA PHE A 365 3.67 -11.74 -12.84
C PHE A 365 4.35 -11.12 -14.05
N SER A 366 4.01 -11.63 -15.22
CA SER A 366 4.31 -10.98 -16.49
C SER A 366 3.04 -10.91 -17.29
N GLU A 367 2.89 -9.88 -18.11
CA GLU A 367 1.71 -9.76 -18.99
C GLU A 367 1.59 -10.98 -19.92
N ALA A 368 2.71 -11.47 -20.46
CA ALA A 368 2.78 -12.69 -21.24
C ALA A 368 2.35 -13.96 -20.47
N PHE A 369 2.40 -13.95 -19.13
CA PHE A 369 1.82 -15.00 -18.30
C PHE A 369 0.32 -14.80 -18.07
N LEU A 370 -0.13 -13.56 -17.85
CA LEU A 370 -1.57 -13.25 -17.74
C LEU A 370 -2.34 -13.58 -19.03
N ASP A 371 -1.70 -13.39 -20.18
CA ASP A 371 -2.21 -13.78 -21.51
C ASP A 371 -1.98 -15.27 -21.85
N SER A 372 -1.36 -16.06 -20.95
CA SER A 372 -0.97 -17.44 -21.26
C SER A 372 -2.14 -18.43 -21.21
N PRO A 373 -2.15 -19.48 -22.06
CA PRO A 373 -3.21 -20.49 -22.04
C PRO A 373 -3.33 -21.18 -20.68
N GLY A 374 -4.47 -20.95 -20.01
CA GLY A 374 -4.77 -21.52 -18.70
C GLY A 374 -4.88 -20.48 -17.58
N VAL A 375 -4.28 -19.30 -17.74
CA VAL A 375 -4.66 -18.14 -16.90
C VAL A 375 -5.98 -17.57 -17.42
N LYS A 376 -6.85 -17.14 -16.51
CA LYS A 376 -8.05 -16.36 -16.85
C LYS A 376 -7.97 -15.03 -16.10
N VAL A 377 -8.07 -13.93 -16.82
CA VAL A 377 -8.24 -12.59 -16.25
C VAL A 377 -9.69 -12.16 -16.43
N VAL A 378 -10.27 -11.55 -15.40
CA VAL A 378 -11.64 -11.04 -15.41
C VAL A 378 -11.62 -9.64 -14.81
N GLU A 379 -11.85 -8.64 -15.65
CA GLU A 379 -11.99 -7.25 -15.21
C GLU A 379 -13.27 -7.12 -14.36
N VAL A 380 -13.22 -6.34 -13.28
CA VAL A 380 -14.32 -6.27 -12.30
C VAL A 380 -15.49 -5.46 -12.87
N GLU A 381 -15.24 -4.56 -13.79
CA GLU A 381 -16.24 -3.84 -14.58
C GLU A 381 -16.93 -4.71 -15.66
N ASP A 382 -16.35 -5.86 -16.02
CA ASP A 382 -16.90 -6.82 -17.01
C ASP A 382 -17.86 -7.86 -16.37
N TYR A 383 -18.64 -7.45 -15.37
CA TYR A 383 -19.75 -8.25 -14.82
C TYR A 383 -20.85 -8.48 -15.86
N ASN A 384 -21.75 -9.44 -15.62
CA ASN A 384 -22.79 -9.86 -16.57
C ASN A 384 -23.70 -8.69 -17.05
N TYR A 385 -24.46 -8.92 -18.11
CA TYR A 385 -25.34 -7.90 -18.69
C TYR A 385 -26.66 -8.48 -19.20
N SER A 386 -27.67 -7.62 -19.36
CA SER A 386 -28.97 -7.97 -19.97
C SER A 386 -29.64 -9.24 -19.40
N GLY A 387 -29.47 -9.50 -18.10
CA GLY A 387 -30.13 -10.59 -17.37
C GLY A 387 -29.41 -11.94 -17.52
N GLY A 388 -28.10 -11.95 -17.34
CA GLY A 388 -27.25 -13.15 -17.32
C GLY A 388 -26.45 -13.41 -18.59
N GLN A 389 -26.40 -12.48 -19.55
CA GLN A 389 -25.50 -12.58 -20.70
C GLN A 389 -24.06 -12.26 -20.30
N PHE A 390 -23.11 -12.84 -21.03
CA PHE A 390 -21.68 -12.68 -20.79
C PHE A 390 -20.88 -12.87 -22.09
N GLN A 391 -19.63 -12.42 -22.06
CA GLN A 391 -18.62 -12.73 -23.08
C GLN A 391 -17.43 -13.41 -22.39
N ASP A 392 -16.84 -14.43 -23.01
CA ASP A 392 -15.63 -15.07 -22.50
C ASP A 392 -14.39 -14.55 -23.23
N ASN A 393 -13.46 -13.95 -22.49
CA ASN A 393 -12.28 -13.24 -23.02
C ASN A 393 -12.66 -12.12 -24.01
N PRO A 394 -13.44 -11.11 -23.57
CA PRO A 394 -13.76 -9.94 -24.40
C PRO A 394 -12.47 -9.19 -24.81
N PRO A 395 -12.47 -8.49 -25.95
CA PRO A 395 -11.40 -7.56 -26.28
C PRO A 395 -11.44 -6.33 -25.35
N PRO A 396 -10.29 -5.69 -25.05
CA PRO A 396 -10.26 -4.41 -24.35
C PRO A 396 -11.21 -3.40 -25.00
N SER A 397 -12.07 -2.77 -24.21
CA SER A 397 -13.05 -1.79 -24.67
C SER A 397 -13.04 -0.54 -23.80
N GLY A 398 -13.69 0.54 -24.24
CA GLY A 398 -13.73 1.81 -23.48
C GLY A 398 -13.73 3.04 -24.36
N LEU A 399 -13.30 4.16 -23.79
CA LEU A 399 -12.97 5.40 -24.48
C LEU A 399 -11.45 5.62 -24.46
N ASP A 400 -10.87 5.96 -25.62
CA ASP A 400 -9.49 6.43 -25.68
C ASP A 400 -9.33 7.82 -25.02
N VAL A 401 -8.09 8.28 -24.88
CA VAL A 401 -7.75 9.61 -24.33
C VAL A 401 -8.37 10.81 -25.08
N ASN A 402 -8.95 10.61 -26.26
CA ASN A 402 -9.66 11.63 -27.04
C ASN A 402 -11.19 11.49 -26.97
N GLY A 403 -11.71 10.50 -26.23
CA GLY A 403 -13.13 10.17 -26.16
C GLY A 403 -13.66 9.31 -27.31
N ASN A 404 -12.79 8.68 -28.12
CA ASN A 404 -13.21 7.74 -29.16
C ASN A 404 -13.52 6.38 -28.56
N GLN A 405 -14.67 5.80 -28.92
CA GLN A 405 -15.05 4.46 -28.46
C GLN A 405 -14.22 3.36 -29.13
N ILE A 406 -13.56 2.53 -28.31
CA ILE A 406 -12.89 1.29 -28.71
C ILE A 406 -13.77 0.10 -28.27
N ASN A 407 -14.06 -0.81 -29.20
CA ASN A 407 -14.73 -2.10 -28.96
C ASN A 407 -16.02 -2.07 -28.10
N GLY A 408 -16.73 -0.94 -28.00
CA GLY A 408 -18.06 -0.90 -27.36
C GLY A 408 -19.18 -1.48 -28.23
N ASN A 409 -20.43 -1.23 -27.86
CA ASN A 409 -21.64 -1.66 -28.58
C ASN A 409 -21.72 -3.19 -28.79
N GLY A 410 -21.26 -3.98 -27.82
CA GLY A 410 -21.35 -5.45 -27.83
C GLY A 410 -20.21 -6.16 -28.56
N VAL A 411 -19.12 -5.47 -28.93
CA VAL A 411 -17.86 -6.11 -29.35
C VAL A 411 -17.04 -6.55 -28.13
N GLY A 412 -17.01 -5.70 -27.09
CA GLY A 412 -16.59 -5.94 -25.72
C GLY A 412 -17.69 -5.49 -24.75
N TYR A 413 -17.34 -5.12 -23.53
CA TYR A 413 -18.29 -4.81 -22.44
C TYR A 413 -18.64 -3.33 -22.28
N TYR A 414 -17.87 -2.40 -22.85
CA TYR A 414 -18.15 -0.96 -22.75
C TYR A 414 -19.56 -0.61 -23.24
N ASN A 415 -20.28 0.17 -22.42
CA ASN A 415 -21.70 0.53 -22.57
C ASN A 415 -22.71 -0.64 -22.56
N LEU A 416 -22.35 -1.84 -22.10
CA LEU A 416 -23.33 -2.88 -21.79
C LEU A 416 -23.96 -2.65 -20.42
N ILE A 417 -25.27 -2.86 -20.33
CA ILE A 417 -26.10 -2.56 -19.14
C ILE A 417 -26.54 -3.86 -18.48
N GLY A 418 -26.36 -3.95 -17.17
CA GLY A 418 -26.81 -5.06 -16.34
C GLY A 418 -28.21 -4.86 -15.76
N THR A 419 -28.82 -5.97 -15.38
CA THR A 419 -30.11 -6.00 -14.69
C THR A 419 -29.86 -6.08 -13.18
N ASN A 420 -30.20 -5.02 -12.45
CA ASN A 420 -30.08 -4.98 -10.99
C ASN A 420 -30.91 -6.12 -10.34
N ASN A 421 -30.33 -6.79 -9.35
CA ASN A 421 -30.72 -8.08 -8.74
C ASN A 421 -30.52 -9.33 -9.62
N VAL A 422 -29.92 -9.25 -10.81
CA VAL A 422 -29.56 -10.44 -11.62
C VAL A 422 -28.08 -10.43 -12.01
N ASP A 423 -27.62 -9.37 -12.67
CA ASP A 423 -26.23 -9.24 -13.11
C ASP A 423 -25.33 -8.62 -12.02
N TYR A 424 -25.93 -7.75 -11.20
CA TYR A 424 -25.33 -7.09 -10.04
C TYR A 424 -26.42 -6.73 -9.03
N PHE A 425 -26.02 -6.33 -7.83
CA PHE A 425 -26.88 -5.64 -6.87
C PHE A 425 -26.19 -4.39 -6.32
N THR A 426 -26.91 -3.27 -6.42
CA THR A 426 -26.60 -2.02 -5.73
C THR A 426 -27.90 -1.32 -5.31
N THR A 427 -27.81 -0.51 -4.27
CA THR A 427 -28.87 0.44 -3.88
C THR A 427 -28.72 1.81 -4.53
N ALA A 428 -27.59 2.09 -5.19
CA ALA A 428 -27.36 3.31 -5.95
C ALA A 428 -28.24 3.37 -7.20
N ALA A 429 -28.63 4.58 -7.58
CA ALA A 429 -29.35 4.81 -8.83
C ALA A 429 -28.38 4.76 -10.02
N PRO A 430 -28.84 4.30 -11.21
CA PRO A 430 -28.11 4.43 -12.46
C PRO A 430 -27.50 5.81 -12.71
N ASN A 431 -26.22 5.87 -13.11
CA ASN A 431 -25.53 7.12 -13.38
C ASN A 431 -24.92 7.13 -14.78
N ALA A 432 -25.25 8.15 -15.57
CA ALA A 432 -24.76 8.33 -16.94
C ALA A 432 -23.32 8.87 -17.01
N ASN A 433 -22.72 9.25 -15.87
CA ASN A 433 -21.36 9.79 -15.80
C ASN A 433 -20.29 8.74 -15.43
N TYR A 434 -20.68 7.48 -15.19
CA TYR A 434 -19.71 6.40 -14.95
C TYR A 434 -18.93 6.07 -16.22
N ALA A 435 -17.63 5.83 -16.09
CA ALA A 435 -16.68 5.91 -17.19
C ALA A 435 -16.74 4.71 -18.16
N TYR A 436 -17.25 3.55 -17.72
CA TYR A 436 -17.28 2.31 -18.52
C TYR A 436 -18.69 1.76 -18.75
N ARG A 437 -19.57 1.85 -17.73
CA ARG A 437 -20.96 1.37 -17.78
C ARG A 437 -21.97 2.46 -17.40
N PRO A 438 -22.03 3.56 -18.16
CA PRO A 438 -22.99 4.63 -17.93
C PRO A 438 -24.43 4.09 -18.06
N GLY A 439 -25.19 4.16 -16.98
CA GLY A 439 -26.56 3.61 -16.91
C GLY A 439 -26.69 2.33 -16.06
N ASP A 440 -25.59 1.75 -15.59
CA ASP A 440 -25.62 0.86 -14.41
C ASP A 440 -25.52 1.68 -13.12
N GLY A 441 -25.92 1.07 -12.00
CA GLY A 441 -25.79 1.68 -10.67
C GLY A 441 -24.41 1.47 -10.02
N VAL A 442 -23.69 0.43 -10.45
CA VAL A 442 -22.31 0.14 -10.03
C VAL A 442 -21.37 1.21 -10.60
N ALA A 443 -20.63 1.91 -9.73
CA ALA A 443 -19.73 2.96 -10.17
C ALA A 443 -18.50 2.37 -10.86
N THR A 444 -18.33 2.73 -12.14
CA THR A 444 -17.11 2.45 -12.90
C THR A 444 -16.37 3.75 -13.18
N GLN A 445 -15.06 3.74 -12.97
CA GLN A 445 -14.18 4.90 -13.17
C GLN A 445 -12.87 4.48 -13.86
N ALA A 446 -12.03 5.46 -14.21
CA ALA A 446 -10.78 5.26 -14.94
C ALA A 446 -9.61 5.82 -14.12
N GLY A 447 -9.36 5.20 -12.96
CA GLY A 447 -8.51 5.76 -11.91
C GLY A 447 -9.22 6.80 -11.05
N SER A 448 -8.49 7.32 -10.07
CA SER A 448 -8.98 8.25 -9.03
C SER A 448 -8.14 9.53 -8.95
N VAL A 449 -8.79 10.66 -8.66
CA VAL A 449 -8.11 11.88 -8.21
C VAL A 449 -7.96 11.81 -6.70
N GLU A 450 -6.78 11.38 -6.23
CA GLU A 450 -6.48 11.25 -4.80
C GLU A 450 -5.68 12.42 -4.23
N ILE A 451 -5.02 13.22 -5.08
CA ILE A 451 -4.28 14.43 -4.68
C ILE A 451 -4.92 15.63 -5.37
N GLN A 452 -5.19 16.68 -4.60
CA GLN A 452 -5.77 17.94 -5.07
C GLN A 452 -4.90 19.11 -4.65
N SER A 453 -4.65 20.04 -5.56
CA SER A 453 -3.78 21.21 -5.31
C SER A 453 -4.45 22.53 -5.73
N ASN A 454 -3.95 23.65 -5.21
CA ASN A 454 -4.33 24.99 -5.65
C ASN A 454 -3.51 25.48 -6.88
N ASP A 455 -2.63 24.65 -7.42
CA ASP A 455 -1.84 24.96 -8.61
C ASP A 455 -2.73 25.00 -9.87
N VAL A 456 -2.24 25.67 -10.91
CA VAL A 456 -3.00 25.92 -12.16
C VAL A 456 -3.07 24.68 -13.07
N THR A 457 -2.34 23.61 -12.72
CA THR A 457 -2.38 22.31 -13.40
C THR A 457 -3.56 21.48 -12.93
N PRO A 458 -4.31 20.81 -13.82
CA PRO A 458 -5.34 19.86 -13.41
C PRO A 458 -4.79 18.77 -12.49
N ASP A 459 -5.56 18.41 -11.46
CA ASP A 459 -5.21 17.33 -10.54
C ASP A 459 -4.95 16.01 -11.30
N ALA A 460 -3.87 15.32 -10.93
CA ALA A 460 -3.46 14.10 -11.62
C ALA A 460 -4.38 12.91 -11.27
N VAL A 461 -4.98 12.31 -12.29
CA VAL A 461 -5.67 11.02 -12.15
C VAL A 461 -4.61 9.93 -11.94
N SER A 462 -4.65 9.27 -10.78
CA SER A 462 -3.83 8.11 -10.46
C SER A 462 -4.61 6.84 -10.76
N ASN A 463 -3.96 5.85 -11.36
CA ASN A 463 -4.59 4.58 -11.76
C ASN A 463 -3.56 3.45 -11.58
N ASP A 464 -4.00 2.20 -11.66
CA ASP A 464 -3.12 1.04 -11.66
C ASP A 464 -2.21 1.00 -12.92
N THR A 465 -1.28 0.05 -12.94
CA THR A 465 -0.41 -0.21 -14.08
C THR A 465 -1.21 -0.60 -15.31
N ILE A 466 -1.24 0.28 -16.32
CA ILE A 466 -1.93 0.04 -17.58
C ILE A 466 -1.26 -1.10 -18.35
N ARG A 467 -1.95 -2.25 -18.43
CA ARG A 467 -1.51 -3.42 -19.19
C ARG A 467 -1.43 -3.09 -20.68
N GLN A 468 -0.46 -3.69 -21.37
CA GLN A 468 -0.14 -3.50 -22.79
C GLN A 468 -1.37 -3.69 -23.70
N LYS A 469 -2.33 -4.54 -23.34
CA LYS A 469 -3.58 -4.73 -24.09
C LYS A 469 -4.47 -3.46 -24.14
N TYR A 470 -4.47 -2.65 -23.09
CA TYR A 470 -5.14 -1.34 -23.06
C TYR A 470 -4.26 -0.24 -23.64
N ALA A 471 -2.96 -0.21 -23.28
CA ALA A 471 -2.01 0.78 -23.76
C ALA A 471 -1.91 0.80 -25.30
N THR A 472 -1.96 -0.37 -25.95
CA THR A 472 -1.96 -0.48 -27.43
C THR A 472 -3.17 0.21 -28.09
N ASN A 473 -4.26 0.39 -27.35
CA ASN A 473 -5.49 1.04 -27.81
C ASN A 473 -5.70 2.45 -27.21
N ASN A 474 -4.70 3.00 -26.51
CA ASN A 474 -4.80 4.24 -25.72
C ASN A 474 -5.96 4.25 -24.71
N LEU A 475 -6.33 3.09 -24.17
CA LEU A 475 -7.33 2.94 -23.12
C LEU A 475 -6.70 3.06 -21.73
N PRO A 476 -7.41 3.62 -20.74
CA PRO A 476 -7.05 3.47 -19.34
C PRO A 476 -7.37 2.05 -18.84
N GLU A 477 -6.88 1.69 -17.66
CA GLU A 477 -7.52 0.65 -16.85
C GLU A 477 -8.83 1.21 -16.28
N TYR A 478 -9.89 0.41 -16.29
CA TYR A 478 -11.13 0.75 -15.61
C TYR A 478 -11.22 -0.02 -14.30
N GLU A 479 -12.02 0.48 -13.38
CA GLU A 479 -12.17 -0.12 -12.06
C GLU A 479 -13.59 0.08 -11.54
N VAL A 480 -14.05 -0.84 -10.70
CA VAL A 480 -15.26 -0.67 -9.88
C VAL A 480 -14.88 -0.03 -8.55
N ALA A 481 -15.52 1.10 -8.26
CA ALA A 481 -15.28 1.92 -7.08
C ALA A 481 -16.59 2.30 -6.38
N GLN A 482 -16.53 3.18 -5.38
CA GLN A 482 -17.70 3.71 -4.65
C GLN A 482 -18.63 2.64 -4.04
N THR A 483 -18.12 1.43 -3.84
CA THR A 483 -18.90 0.25 -3.44
C THR A 483 -19.35 0.31 -1.99
N GLN A 484 -20.49 -0.31 -1.70
CA GLN A 484 -21.10 -0.40 -0.37
C GLN A 484 -21.23 -1.85 0.11
N GLY A 485 -21.33 -2.04 1.42
CA GLY A 485 -21.44 -3.36 2.01
C GLY A 485 -22.72 -4.10 1.61
N GLY A 486 -22.60 -5.38 1.25
CA GLY A 486 -23.70 -6.20 0.74
C GLY A 486 -24.02 -6.02 -0.75
N GLU A 487 -23.37 -5.08 -1.45
CA GLU A 487 -23.42 -5.01 -2.92
C GLU A 487 -22.71 -6.20 -3.56
N TRP A 488 -23.10 -6.56 -4.78
CA TRP A 488 -22.48 -7.70 -5.48
C TRP A 488 -22.52 -7.59 -6.99
N MET A 489 -21.66 -8.35 -7.67
CA MET A 489 -21.58 -8.47 -9.12
C MET A 489 -21.37 -9.93 -9.52
N ASP A 490 -22.07 -10.40 -10.55
CA ASP A 490 -21.95 -11.75 -11.09
C ASP A 490 -21.13 -11.77 -12.39
N TYR A 491 -20.29 -12.79 -12.52
CA TYR A 491 -19.38 -12.98 -13.64
C TYR A 491 -19.50 -14.41 -14.15
N THR A 492 -20.01 -14.56 -15.36
CA THR A 492 -20.03 -15.85 -16.06
C THR A 492 -18.82 -15.92 -17.00
N ARG A 493 -18.02 -17.00 -16.90
CA ARG A 493 -16.83 -17.25 -17.74
C ARG A 493 -16.67 -18.73 -18.02
N VAL A 494 -15.91 -19.07 -19.06
CA VAL A 494 -15.60 -20.46 -19.44
C VAL A 494 -14.19 -20.83 -18.99
N PHE A 495 -14.11 -21.83 -18.12
CA PHE A 495 -12.86 -22.34 -17.55
C PHE A 495 -12.43 -23.65 -18.20
N ALA A 496 -11.13 -23.92 -18.22
CA ALA A 496 -10.59 -25.18 -18.72
C ALA A 496 -11.19 -26.39 -17.96
N THR A 497 -11.36 -27.52 -18.66
CA THR A 497 -11.93 -28.74 -18.07
C THR A 497 -11.09 -29.23 -16.89
N ASN A 498 -11.74 -29.43 -15.74
CA ASN A 498 -11.09 -29.79 -14.47
C ASN A 498 -9.99 -28.81 -14.03
N GLY A 499 -10.13 -27.53 -14.39
CA GLY A 499 -9.20 -26.49 -13.97
C GLY A 499 -9.21 -26.29 -12.46
N SER A 500 -8.04 -25.98 -11.90
CA SER A 500 -7.84 -25.67 -10.49
C SER A 500 -7.05 -24.37 -10.42
N TYR A 501 -7.51 -23.39 -9.64
CA TYR A 501 -7.03 -22.01 -9.71
C TYR A 501 -6.81 -21.42 -8.32
N ASN A 502 -5.67 -20.76 -8.15
CA ASN A 502 -5.47 -19.76 -7.11
C ASN A 502 -5.98 -18.44 -7.67
N VAL A 503 -6.92 -17.80 -6.96
CA VAL A 503 -7.57 -16.58 -7.43
C VAL A 503 -7.01 -15.39 -6.64
N TYR A 504 -6.67 -14.31 -7.36
CA TYR A 504 -6.19 -13.06 -6.79
C TYR A 504 -7.05 -11.91 -7.28
N LEU A 505 -7.35 -10.95 -6.41
CA LEU A 505 -8.02 -9.69 -6.73
C LEU A 505 -6.99 -8.56 -6.72
N ARG A 506 -6.85 -7.82 -7.81
CA ARG A 506 -6.05 -6.58 -7.90
C ARG A 506 -6.91 -5.41 -7.37
N VAL A 507 -6.52 -4.82 -6.26
CA VAL A 507 -7.38 -3.92 -5.48
C VAL A 507 -6.60 -2.93 -4.60
N ALA A 508 -7.07 -1.69 -4.60
CA ALA A 508 -6.66 -0.63 -3.68
C ALA A 508 -7.80 -0.31 -2.71
N ASN A 509 -7.48 0.10 -1.47
CA ASN A 509 -8.49 0.21 -0.41
C ASN A 509 -8.03 1.11 0.74
N THR A 510 -8.89 2.00 1.24
CA THR A 510 -8.56 2.89 2.38
C THR A 510 -9.00 2.36 3.75
N ALA A 511 -9.78 1.27 3.82
CA ALA A 511 -10.31 0.75 5.09
C ALA A 511 -10.40 -0.78 5.07
N PRO A 512 -9.71 -1.53 5.97
CA PRO A 512 -9.62 -2.98 5.88
C PRO A 512 -11.01 -3.66 5.88
N GLN A 513 -11.25 -4.52 4.90
CA GLN A 513 -12.55 -5.17 4.69
C GLN A 513 -12.38 -6.47 3.88
N HIS A 514 -13.47 -7.18 3.59
CA HIS A 514 -13.41 -8.39 2.76
C HIS A 514 -14.35 -8.33 1.54
N VAL A 515 -13.95 -9.01 0.48
CA VAL A 515 -14.81 -9.29 -0.68
C VAL A 515 -15.02 -10.79 -0.74
N ARG A 516 -16.26 -11.25 -0.60
CA ARG A 516 -16.60 -12.68 -0.64
C ARG A 516 -16.69 -13.17 -2.08
N PHE A 517 -16.05 -14.30 -2.37
CA PHE A 517 -16.19 -15.03 -3.62
C PHE A 517 -17.14 -16.22 -3.41
N ASP A 518 -18.24 -16.23 -4.16
CA ASP A 518 -19.23 -17.33 -4.16
C ASP A 518 -19.38 -17.94 -5.56
N LEU A 519 -19.82 -19.19 -5.64
CA LEU A 519 -20.28 -19.80 -6.90
C LEU A 519 -21.80 -19.76 -6.95
N ILE A 520 -22.37 -19.30 -8.07
CA ILE A 520 -23.80 -19.37 -8.32
C ILE A 520 -24.13 -20.80 -8.75
N THR A 521 -25.03 -21.44 -8.00
CA THR A 521 -25.46 -22.84 -8.20
C THR A 521 -26.92 -22.95 -8.66
N GLY A 522 -27.69 -21.87 -8.55
CA GLY A 522 -29.06 -21.77 -9.05
C GLY A 522 -29.14 -21.25 -10.50
N ASP A 523 -30.34 -20.85 -10.89
CA ASP A 523 -30.59 -20.15 -12.16
C ASP A 523 -29.90 -18.77 -12.14
N THR A 524 -28.91 -18.59 -13.01
CA THR A 524 -28.10 -17.37 -13.12
C THR A 524 -28.86 -16.18 -13.68
N THR A 525 -30.07 -16.39 -14.22
CA THR A 525 -30.95 -15.34 -14.78
C THR A 525 -32.05 -14.91 -13.80
N SER A 526 -32.14 -15.57 -12.63
CA SER A 526 -33.16 -15.31 -11.62
C SER A 526 -32.77 -14.17 -10.68
N THR A 527 -33.76 -13.41 -10.18
CA THR A 527 -33.54 -12.44 -9.09
C THR A 527 -33.34 -13.06 -7.71
N ASN A 528 -33.51 -14.38 -7.61
CA ASN A 528 -33.30 -15.16 -6.38
C ASN A 528 -32.28 -16.28 -6.64
N GLN A 529 -31.11 -15.91 -7.18
CA GLN A 529 -29.99 -16.84 -7.36
C GLN A 529 -29.61 -17.48 -6.02
N THR A 530 -29.31 -18.78 -6.03
CA THR A 530 -28.69 -19.49 -4.91
C THR A 530 -27.21 -19.65 -5.17
N ASN A 531 -26.40 -19.46 -4.13
CA ASN A 531 -24.95 -19.53 -4.20
C ASN A 531 -24.36 -20.49 -3.16
N THR A 532 -23.11 -20.87 -3.36
CA THR A 532 -22.27 -21.59 -2.39
C THR A 532 -21.02 -20.76 -2.12
N ALA A 533 -20.80 -20.39 -0.87
CA ALA A 533 -19.64 -19.60 -0.49
C ALA A 533 -18.32 -20.38 -0.66
N VAL A 534 -17.30 -19.74 -1.23
CA VAL A 534 -15.97 -20.34 -1.43
C VAL A 534 -14.96 -19.81 -0.41
N GLY A 535 -14.96 -18.49 -0.21
CA GLY A 535 -14.04 -17.81 0.71
C GLY A 535 -13.97 -16.30 0.49
N PRO A 536 -13.33 -15.53 1.39
CA PRO A 536 -13.09 -14.10 1.20
C PRO A 536 -11.72 -13.79 0.57
N PHE A 537 -11.63 -12.69 -0.16
CA PHE A 537 -10.42 -11.88 -0.27
C PHE A 537 -10.35 -11.01 1.00
N LEU A 538 -9.28 -11.11 1.78
CA LEU A 538 -9.05 -10.29 2.96
C LEU A 538 -8.26 -9.04 2.55
N VAL A 539 -8.97 -7.97 2.18
CA VAL A 539 -8.39 -6.75 1.60
C VAL A 539 -7.93 -5.81 2.73
N PRO A 540 -6.62 -5.62 2.96
CA PRO A 540 -6.13 -4.68 3.96
C PRO A 540 -6.31 -3.24 3.47
N SER A 541 -5.94 -2.26 4.30
CA SER A 541 -5.77 -0.88 3.81
C SER A 541 -4.43 -0.77 3.09
N THR A 542 -4.44 -0.14 1.91
CA THR A 542 -3.27 0.37 1.20
C THR A 542 -3.12 1.88 1.38
N GLY A 543 -3.93 2.50 2.23
CA GLY A 543 -3.92 3.93 2.55
C GLY A 543 -4.62 4.81 1.52
N MET A 544 -4.50 4.51 0.22
CA MET A 544 -5.10 5.28 -0.89
C MET A 544 -5.72 4.34 -1.94
N ARG A 545 -6.79 4.79 -2.64
CA ARG A 545 -7.42 4.02 -3.73
C ARG A 545 -6.57 3.91 -5.01
N SER A 546 -5.39 4.52 -5.04
CA SER A 546 -4.42 4.42 -6.14
C SER A 546 -3.27 3.43 -5.87
N ILE A 547 -3.27 2.76 -4.71
CA ILE A 547 -2.21 1.82 -4.31
C ILE A 547 -2.77 0.39 -4.31
N TYR A 548 -2.41 -0.38 -5.35
CA TYR A 548 -2.73 -1.80 -5.57
C TYR A 548 -1.36 -2.51 -5.69
N GLN A 549 -0.98 -3.63 -5.08
CA GLN A 549 -1.64 -4.75 -4.37
C GLN A 549 -2.46 -5.76 -5.20
N TYR A 550 -2.07 -7.05 -5.08
CA TYR A 550 -2.90 -8.25 -5.29
C TYR A 550 -3.26 -8.90 -3.94
N VAL A 551 -4.53 -9.26 -3.75
CA VAL A 551 -5.03 -9.96 -2.55
C VAL A 551 -5.46 -11.39 -2.95
N PRO A 552 -4.94 -12.45 -2.28
CA PRO A 552 -5.36 -13.82 -2.57
C PRO A 552 -6.76 -14.14 -2.01
N LEU A 553 -7.47 -15.05 -2.68
CA LEU A 553 -8.64 -15.71 -2.12
C LEU A 553 -8.20 -16.64 -0.98
N THR A 554 -8.88 -16.58 0.17
CA THR A 554 -8.55 -17.38 1.34
C THR A 554 -9.69 -18.27 1.83
N ASP A 555 -9.39 -19.20 2.73
CA ASP A 555 -10.39 -19.83 3.58
C ASP A 555 -10.77 -18.91 4.76
N ALA A 556 -11.63 -19.39 5.65
CA ALA A 556 -12.05 -18.65 6.84
C ALA A 556 -10.96 -18.53 7.93
N GLN A 557 -9.76 -19.08 7.71
CA GLN A 557 -8.59 -18.96 8.57
C GLN A 557 -7.50 -18.06 7.95
N GLY A 558 -7.71 -17.55 6.72
CA GLY A 558 -6.75 -16.72 6.00
C GLY A 558 -5.73 -17.51 5.17
N ASN A 559 -5.84 -18.84 5.05
CA ASN A 559 -4.95 -19.63 4.20
C ASN A 559 -5.38 -19.52 2.73
N LEU A 560 -4.42 -19.55 1.80
CA LEU A 560 -4.68 -19.53 0.35
C LEU A 560 -5.70 -20.62 -0.08
N LYS A 561 -6.74 -20.21 -0.79
CA LYS A 561 -7.85 -21.07 -1.21
C LYS A 561 -7.87 -21.30 -2.71
N THR A 562 -7.55 -22.52 -3.11
CA THR A 562 -7.73 -23.00 -4.48
C THR A 562 -9.21 -23.28 -4.79
N VAL A 563 -9.65 -22.91 -5.99
CA VAL A 563 -11.00 -23.14 -6.53
C VAL A 563 -10.93 -24.10 -7.71
N SER A 564 -11.83 -25.08 -7.79
CA SER A 564 -11.93 -25.99 -8.94
C SER A 564 -13.10 -25.58 -9.84
N LEU A 565 -12.83 -25.28 -11.11
CA LEU A 565 -13.79 -24.77 -12.09
C LEU A 565 -13.64 -25.51 -13.42
N SER A 566 -14.74 -25.77 -14.11
CA SER A 566 -14.75 -26.57 -15.33
C SER A 566 -15.91 -26.15 -16.23
N GLY A 567 -15.63 -25.77 -17.48
CA GLY A 567 -16.64 -25.23 -18.40
C GLY A 567 -17.20 -23.87 -17.95
N THR A 568 -18.43 -23.56 -18.35
CA THR A 568 -19.11 -22.33 -17.97
C THR A 568 -19.46 -22.34 -16.48
N ASN A 569 -18.95 -21.36 -15.73
CA ASN A 569 -19.25 -21.16 -14.32
C ASN A 569 -19.62 -19.69 -14.10
N THR A 570 -20.57 -19.42 -13.21
CA THR A 570 -20.90 -18.08 -12.74
C THR A 570 -20.45 -17.94 -11.30
N PHE A 571 -19.65 -16.92 -11.02
CA PHE A 571 -19.18 -16.59 -9.68
C PHE A 571 -19.58 -15.16 -9.31
N ARG A 572 -19.66 -14.89 -8.01
CA ARG A 572 -20.08 -13.61 -7.45
C ARG A 572 -18.95 -13.00 -6.62
N LEU A 573 -18.70 -11.71 -6.81
CA LEU A 573 -18.05 -10.89 -5.79
C LEU A 573 -19.13 -10.20 -4.95
N THR A 574 -19.10 -10.37 -3.63
CA THR A 574 -19.99 -9.66 -2.68
C THR A 574 -19.16 -8.85 -1.69
N LEU A 575 -19.45 -7.55 -1.55
CA LEU A 575 -18.80 -6.68 -0.58
C LEU A 575 -19.25 -7.02 0.85
N ALA A 576 -18.34 -6.90 1.83
CA ALA A 576 -18.59 -7.21 3.24
C ALA A 576 -19.91 -6.61 3.78
N ASP A 577 -20.71 -7.41 4.45
CA ASP A 577 -21.92 -6.96 5.16
C ASP A 577 -21.67 -6.84 6.68
N PRO A 578 -22.39 -5.93 7.38
CA PRO A 578 -23.31 -4.91 6.86
C PRO A 578 -22.58 -3.71 6.25
N ALA A 579 -23.30 -2.93 5.43
CA ALA A 579 -22.85 -1.59 5.04
C ALA A 579 -22.54 -0.73 6.27
N SER A 580 -21.43 0.01 6.21
CA SER A 580 -21.05 1.01 7.22
C SER A 580 -20.28 2.15 6.54
N ASP A 581 -20.33 3.34 7.14
CA ASP A 581 -19.68 4.53 6.58
C ASP A 581 -18.17 4.34 6.37
N THR A 582 -17.51 3.52 7.21
CA THR A 582 -16.06 3.26 7.13
C THR A 582 -15.62 2.51 5.87
N ILE A 583 -16.47 1.63 5.33
CA ILE A 583 -16.15 0.84 4.12
C ILE A 583 -16.77 1.42 2.83
N ASN A 584 -17.74 2.34 2.97
CA ASN A 584 -18.45 2.97 1.86
C ASN A 584 -17.50 3.77 0.96
N GLY A 585 -17.32 3.32 -0.28
CA GLY A 585 -16.42 3.97 -1.24
C GLY A 585 -14.93 3.96 -0.86
N ALA A 586 -14.55 3.08 0.07
CA ALA A 586 -13.16 2.88 0.48
C ALA A 586 -12.30 2.16 -0.58
N MET A 587 -12.92 1.39 -1.48
CA MET A 587 -12.25 0.43 -2.36
C MET A 587 -12.30 0.83 -3.83
N ALA A 588 -11.25 0.44 -4.56
CA ALA A 588 -11.14 0.46 -6.00
C ALA A 588 -10.64 -0.91 -6.49
N MET A 589 -11.51 -1.67 -7.16
CA MET A 589 -11.26 -3.03 -7.64
C MET A 589 -11.03 -3.04 -9.14
N ASN A 590 -9.87 -3.55 -9.57
CA ASN A 590 -9.45 -3.55 -10.98
C ASN A 590 -9.81 -4.89 -11.65
N TYR A 591 -9.07 -5.97 -11.36
CA TYR A 591 -9.31 -7.28 -11.99
C TYR A 591 -9.03 -8.48 -11.09
N LEU A 592 -9.67 -9.61 -11.42
CA LEU A 592 -9.36 -10.93 -10.91
C LEU A 592 -8.37 -11.64 -11.84
N VAL A 593 -7.40 -12.35 -11.25
CA VAL A 593 -6.55 -13.31 -11.96
C VAL A 593 -6.75 -14.70 -11.37
N PHE A 594 -7.18 -15.63 -12.21
CA PHE A 594 -7.26 -17.07 -11.92
C PHE A 594 -5.98 -17.72 -12.44
N VAL A 595 -4.99 -17.85 -11.58
CA VAL A 595 -3.72 -18.52 -11.87
C VAL A 595 -3.92 -20.02 -11.68
N PRO A 596 -3.52 -20.90 -12.63
CA PRO A 596 -3.54 -22.34 -12.41
C PRO A 596 -2.84 -22.73 -11.11
N ALA A 597 -3.59 -23.28 -10.16
CA ALA A 597 -3.06 -23.85 -8.95
C ALA A 597 -2.27 -25.11 -9.33
N THR A 598 -0.95 -25.03 -9.23
CA THR A 598 -0.06 -26.11 -9.63
C THR A 598 -0.16 -27.31 -8.67
N ASN A 599 -1.10 -28.22 -8.95
CA ASN A 599 -0.67 -29.61 -9.11
C ASN A 599 0.14 -29.62 -10.41
N ALA A 600 1.45 -29.35 -10.30
CA ALA A 600 2.38 -29.05 -11.40
C ALA A 600 1.88 -29.58 -12.74
N ALA A 601 1.35 -28.68 -13.59
CA ALA A 601 0.82 -29.04 -14.90
C ALA A 601 1.88 -29.91 -15.58
N PRO A 602 1.58 -31.19 -15.90
CA PRO A 602 2.60 -32.19 -16.15
C PRO A 602 3.47 -31.66 -17.28
N ALA A 603 4.74 -31.40 -16.96
CA ALA A 603 5.67 -30.72 -17.85
C ALA A 603 5.53 -31.31 -19.24
N SER A 604 5.13 -30.49 -20.21
CA SER A 604 4.72 -30.99 -21.53
C SER A 604 5.94 -31.59 -22.22
N VAL A 605 6.07 -32.91 -22.06
CA VAL A 605 7.13 -33.68 -22.70
C VAL A 605 6.88 -33.57 -24.19
N ALA A 606 7.77 -32.87 -24.88
CA ALA A 606 7.80 -32.83 -26.33
C ALA A 606 8.87 -33.80 -26.84
N LEU A 607 8.57 -34.45 -27.95
CA LEU A 607 9.58 -35.18 -28.72
C LEU A 607 10.26 -34.19 -29.68
N GLN A 608 11.57 -34.22 -29.72
CA GLN A 608 12.36 -33.51 -30.72
C GLN A 608 13.22 -34.51 -31.50
N SER A 609 13.41 -34.26 -32.80
CA SER A 609 14.16 -35.15 -33.69
C SER A 609 15.23 -34.43 -34.51
N ALA A 610 16.24 -35.18 -34.95
CA ALA A 610 17.35 -34.71 -35.78
C ALA A 610 17.93 -35.85 -36.65
N ALA A 611 18.37 -35.53 -37.87
CA ALA A 611 19.00 -36.52 -38.77
C ALA A 611 20.45 -36.91 -38.38
N SER A 612 21.04 -36.26 -37.37
CA SER A 612 22.35 -36.58 -36.79
C SER A 612 22.41 -36.04 -35.36
N LEU A 613 23.17 -36.70 -34.48
CA LEU A 613 23.48 -36.19 -33.13
C LEU A 613 24.18 -34.82 -33.13
N THR A 614 24.81 -34.42 -34.23
CA THR A 614 25.48 -33.12 -34.39
C THR A 614 24.54 -32.01 -34.90
N ASN A 615 23.33 -32.35 -35.32
CA ASN A 615 22.38 -31.38 -35.86
C ASN A 615 21.52 -30.77 -34.76
N ALA A 616 20.96 -29.58 -35.01
CA ALA A 616 19.93 -29.02 -34.14
C ALA A 616 18.70 -29.92 -34.12
N PHE A 617 18.19 -30.21 -32.93
CA PHE A 617 16.94 -30.94 -32.73
C PHE A 617 15.75 -29.99 -32.84
N ALA A 618 14.74 -30.38 -33.63
CA ALA A 618 13.50 -29.63 -33.82
C ALA A 618 12.31 -30.45 -33.30
N THR A 619 11.20 -29.79 -32.95
CA THR A 619 9.99 -30.45 -32.44
C THR A 619 9.37 -31.38 -33.49
N GLU A 620 9.11 -32.63 -33.09
CA GLU A 620 8.49 -33.66 -33.93
C GLU A 620 6.97 -33.48 -33.92
N THR A 621 6.45 -32.63 -34.81
CA THR A 621 5.02 -32.25 -34.83
C THR A 621 4.07 -33.39 -35.17
N ALA A 622 4.57 -34.51 -35.68
CA ALA A 622 3.79 -35.73 -35.95
C ALA A 622 3.70 -36.68 -34.74
N ALA A 623 4.31 -36.34 -33.59
CA ALA A 623 4.29 -37.16 -32.39
C ALA A 623 2.95 -37.10 -31.65
N VAL A 624 2.34 -38.26 -31.43
CA VAL A 624 1.15 -38.41 -30.58
C VAL A 624 1.62 -38.74 -29.16
N ILE A 625 1.33 -37.85 -28.21
CA ILE A 625 1.87 -37.92 -26.84
C ILE A 625 0.73 -38.22 -25.87
N ASP A 626 0.82 -39.36 -25.17
CA ASP A 626 -0.09 -39.73 -24.08
C ASP A 626 0.62 -39.50 -22.75
N THR A 627 0.23 -38.42 -22.06
CA THR A 627 0.79 -38.00 -20.77
C THR A 627 0.36 -38.87 -19.59
N ASN A 628 -0.70 -39.67 -19.74
CA ASN A 628 -1.25 -40.55 -18.72
C ASN A 628 -0.62 -41.94 -18.81
N ALA A 629 -0.53 -42.51 -20.02
CA ALA A 629 0.18 -43.76 -20.28
C ALA A 629 1.71 -43.60 -20.29
N LYS A 630 2.23 -42.37 -20.28
CA LYS A 630 3.66 -42.03 -20.43
C LYS A 630 4.28 -42.60 -21.71
N THR A 631 3.55 -42.48 -22.81
CA THR A 631 4.00 -42.95 -24.13
C THR A 631 4.01 -41.83 -25.18
N ILE A 632 4.89 -41.98 -26.16
CA ILE A 632 4.94 -41.14 -27.36
C ILE A 632 4.94 -42.08 -28.57
N THR A 633 4.00 -41.91 -29.49
CA THR A 633 3.88 -42.69 -30.72
C THR A 633 4.21 -41.82 -31.93
N ILE A 634 5.10 -42.31 -32.79
CA ILE A 634 5.42 -41.72 -34.10
C ILE A 634 5.32 -42.79 -35.19
N ALA A 635 5.18 -42.38 -36.45
CA ALA A 635 5.41 -43.29 -37.58
C ALA A 635 6.87 -43.77 -37.61
N LEU A 636 7.12 -44.95 -38.19
CA LEU A 636 8.49 -45.40 -38.41
C LEU A 636 9.22 -44.45 -39.38
N PRO A 637 10.41 -43.93 -39.02
CA PRO A 637 11.20 -43.12 -39.95
C PRO A 637 11.72 -43.98 -41.10
N SER A 638 11.92 -43.35 -42.28
CA SER A 638 12.43 -44.01 -43.49
C SER A 638 13.96 -44.15 -43.54
N GLY A 639 14.65 -43.75 -42.47
CA GLY A 639 16.10 -43.81 -42.30
C GLY A 639 16.49 -43.50 -40.85
N ASP A 640 17.78 -43.33 -40.61
CA ASP A 640 18.30 -43.04 -39.26
C ASP A 640 17.84 -41.65 -38.78
N GLN A 641 17.09 -41.63 -37.67
CA GLN A 641 16.64 -40.42 -37.00
C GLN A 641 16.95 -40.52 -35.50
N PHE A 642 17.53 -39.46 -34.95
CA PHE A 642 17.83 -39.34 -33.53
C PHE A 642 16.72 -38.58 -32.83
N TYR A 643 16.34 -39.03 -31.63
CA TYR A 643 15.27 -38.44 -30.85
C TYR A 643 15.74 -38.03 -29.46
N ARG A 644 15.21 -36.94 -28.94
CA ARG A 644 15.33 -36.55 -27.53
C ARG A 644 13.98 -36.09 -26.99
N LEU A 645 13.80 -36.26 -25.68
CA LEU A 645 12.69 -35.66 -24.95
C LEU A 645 13.11 -34.28 -24.44
N SER A 646 12.20 -33.32 -24.49
CA SER A 646 12.38 -31.99 -23.89
C SER A 646 11.16 -31.63 -23.05
N VAL A 647 11.38 -30.93 -21.94
CA VAL A 647 10.33 -30.34 -21.09
C VAL A 647 10.55 -28.85 -20.98
N ALA A 648 9.46 -28.07 -20.89
CA ALA A 648 9.52 -26.63 -20.70
C ALA A 648 10.02 -26.23 -19.29
N SER A 649 9.77 -27.07 -18.29
CA SER A 649 10.20 -26.89 -16.89
C SER A 649 10.21 -28.24 -16.14
N GLY A 650 10.84 -28.29 -14.97
CA GLY A 650 10.89 -29.48 -14.12
C GLY A 650 12.03 -30.47 -14.44
N ASN A 651 11.92 -31.68 -13.90
CA ASN A 651 12.94 -32.73 -14.08
C ASN A 651 13.01 -33.22 -15.52
N ALA A 652 14.23 -33.45 -16.02
CA ALA A 652 14.43 -33.99 -17.36
C ALA A 652 13.80 -35.41 -17.48
N PRO A 653 12.87 -35.63 -18.44
CA PRO A 653 12.18 -36.91 -18.59
C PRO A 653 13.15 -37.99 -19.07
N LYS A 654 13.01 -39.19 -18.50
CA LYS A 654 13.88 -40.33 -18.83
C LYS A 654 13.15 -41.30 -19.74
N VAL A 655 13.72 -41.61 -20.91
CA VAL A 655 13.25 -42.74 -21.74
C VAL A 655 13.44 -44.05 -20.96
N THR A 656 12.35 -44.78 -20.75
CA THR A 656 12.31 -46.04 -20.00
C THR A 656 12.30 -47.27 -20.91
N GLY A 657 11.84 -47.12 -22.14
CA GLY A 657 11.87 -48.20 -23.14
C GLY A 657 11.37 -47.74 -24.51
N VAL A 658 11.82 -48.43 -25.56
CA VAL A 658 11.43 -48.16 -26.95
C VAL A 658 10.90 -49.44 -27.57
N GLN A 659 9.73 -49.38 -28.20
CA GLN A 659 9.06 -50.51 -28.83
C GLN A 659 8.85 -50.22 -30.32
N LEU A 660 9.19 -51.20 -31.17
CA LEU A 660 9.05 -51.12 -32.62
C LEU A 660 7.79 -51.89 -33.04
N GLY A 661 6.79 -51.18 -33.57
CA GLY A 661 5.62 -51.77 -34.19
C GLY A 661 5.83 -52.03 -35.69
N LYS A 662 4.77 -52.44 -36.39
CA LYS A 662 4.83 -52.68 -37.86
C LYS A 662 4.85 -51.38 -38.69
N THR A 663 4.34 -50.30 -38.13
CA THR A 663 4.17 -49.00 -38.80
C THR A 663 4.54 -47.80 -37.92
N ASN A 664 4.76 -48.03 -36.63
CA ASN A 664 5.03 -47.01 -35.63
C ASN A 664 6.19 -47.38 -34.69
N LEU A 665 6.75 -46.36 -34.04
CA LEU A 665 7.65 -46.46 -32.90
C LEU A 665 6.91 -45.92 -31.67
N VAL A 666 7.01 -46.63 -30.53
CA VAL A 666 6.45 -46.19 -29.24
C VAL A 666 7.58 -46.01 -28.24
N ILE A 667 7.74 -44.78 -27.74
CA ILE A 667 8.73 -44.41 -26.72
C ILE A 667 8.01 -44.27 -25.39
N ASN A 668 8.46 -45.02 -24.38
CA ASN A 668 7.97 -44.93 -23.00
C ASN A 668 8.91 -44.01 -22.21
N TYR A 669 8.37 -43.21 -21.30
CA TYR A 669 9.14 -42.29 -20.47
C TYR A 669 8.67 -42.26 -19.01
N GLN A 670 9.41 -41.57 -18.15
CA GLN A 670 9.04 -41.21 -16.78
C GLN A 670 9.59 -39.84 -16.40
#